data_AF-A0A935QIR4-F1
#
_entry.id   AF-A0A935QIR4-F1
#
_cell.length_a   1.000
_cell.length_b   1.000
_cell.length_c   1.000
_cell.angle_alpha   90.00
_cell.angle_beta   90.00
_cell.angle_gamma   90.00
#
_symmetry.space_group_name_H-M   'P 1'
#
loop_
_entity.id
_entity.type
_entity.pdbx_description
1 polymer ?
#
loop_
_entity_poly.entity_id
_entity_poly.type
_entity_poly.pdbx_seq_one_letter_code
_entity_poly.pdbx_strand_id
1 'polypeptide(L)'
;MSLARYGRWSGGPDPLAAPADVRAAIDALGERMLAGESASAALHDVLQSGLEGQRGLRELREALLRRRRELQRSGTLDGTLQEVRRLLAKAVDLERAQLDTDPSPQARWAQTELDLLPDNTAQAVQELAQRQWHCAEAESTYQQIRELLAREAMTQQFPGFGRRPPGDAAESGQTPAGDPRDQLKDFLADLNRLLGAHARGEDTREQFAEFMARHGDMFDSDPQDVDELIDELARRAAAAARLMASLTPQQRAELQQLMDDMLSDLDLAAEMSALNDTLRGLRPGYDWSGRQRMSGEQGLSFGDGTAALAEIAELDDLERSLTMRPIGSTLDDVDVEAVERQLGPAAAREVRRLQELDAELRRQGWLHGEADELELSPKALRRMGQSALARVLADLESSTRGSHDDRRTGSAGELIGSSRPWLFGDEQPLDVVQTVRNAVLRTAGAPAAAAGERARGSIALNVEDFVVAETEHRSGAAVALCFDLSWSMYAQDRWAAMKQTALALDHLIATKYPQDVLQLIGFGLEAQVMSRAELAAVQPSGVPGTNLAEALRLARVHLRRHPRAEPVLLVITDGEPTAHTLDNGRPYFAWPTTTATVRATVHEVDECTRHGIVINTFMLGDDPGLHRFIEAMARRGGGRVFAPHPERLGEFVVRDYLRSRRSRR
;
A
#
# COMPACT_ATOMS: atom_id res chain seq x y z
N MET A 1 -0.96 6.56 -44.81
CA MET A 1 -1.45 5.53 -43.88
C MET A 1 -0.25 4.88 -43.24
N SER A 2 0.01 5.16 -41.95
CA SER A 2 1.05 4.49 -41.18
C SER A 2 0.67 3.02 -41.04
N LEU A 3 1.49 2.12 -41.61
CA LEU A 3 1.33 0.68 -41.43
C LEU A 3 1.85 0.33 -40.03
N ALA A 4 0.94 0.23 -39.06
CA ALA A 4 1.26 -0.35 -37.76
C ALA A 4 1.62 -1.83 -37.95
N ARG A 5 2.81 -2.22 -37.50
CA ARG A 5 3.35 -3.58 -37.61
C ARG A 5 3.33 -4.21 -36.22
N TYR A 6 2.56 -5.28 -36.05
CA TYR A 6 2.48 -6.00 -34.77
C TYR A 6 3.77 -6.78 -34.51
N GLY A 7 4.35 -6.61 -33.32
CA GLY A 7 5.54 -7.32 -32.84
C GLY A 7 5.26 -8.11 -31.57
N ARG A 8 6.20 -8.96 -31.15
CA ARG A 8 6.14 -9.68 -29.87
C ARG A 8 6.27 -8.66 -28.73
N TRP A 9 5.40 -8.73 -27.72
CA TRP A 9 5.42 -7.80 -26.58
C TRP A 9 6.80 -7.80 -25.89
N SER A 10 7.45 -6.64 -25.85
CA SER A 10 8.84 -6.48 -25.39
C SER A 10 8.96 -5.93 -23.95
N GLY A 11 7.94 -6.16 -23.11
CA GLY A 11 7.90 -5.63 -21.75
C GLY A 11 7.22 -4.26 -21.63
N GLY A 12 6.68 -4.00 -20.45
CA GLY A 12 5.75 -2.90 -20.13
C GLY A 12 4.43 -3.43 -19.52
N PRO A 13 3.50 -2.54 -19.11
CA PRO A 13 2.16 -2.91 -18.66
C PRO A 13 1.42 -3.66 -19.76
N ASP A 14 0.90 -4.85 -19.45
CA ASP A 14 0.12 -5.65 -20.41
C ASP A 14 -0.98 -4.76 -21.03
N PRO A 15 -0.94 -4.51 -22.36
CA PRO A 15 -1.86 -3.57 -23.00
C PRO A 15 -3.30 -4.10 -23.02
N LEU A 16 -3.50 -5.36 -22.64
CA LEU A 16 -4.80 -6.02 -22.48
C LEU A 16 -5.20 -6.19 -21.01
N ALA A 17 -4.34 -5.82 -20.05
CA ALA A 17 -4.71 -5.83 -18.64
C ALA A 17 -5.80 -4.78 -18.39
N ALA A 18 -6.79 -5.15 -17.58
CA ALA A 18 -7.79 -4.19 -17.13
C ALA A 18 -7.07 -3.03 -16.41
N PRO A 19 -7.46 -1.76 -16.65
CA PRO A 19 -6.90 -0.62 -15.93
C PRO A 19 -6.97 -0.87 -14.43
N ALA A 20 -6.01 -0.31 -13.67
CA ALA A 20 -6.06 -0.35 -12.22
C ALA A 20 -7.45 0.06 -11.72
N ASP A 21 -8.08 -0.76 -10.87
CA ASP A 21 -9.41 -0.45 -10.34
C ASP A 21 -9.30 0.58 -9.22
N VAL A 22 -9.11 1.83 -9.63
CA VAL A 22 -9.00 2.99 -8.75
C VAL A 22 -10.25 3.15 -7.89
N ARG A 23 -11.43 2.74 -8.40
CA ARG A 23 -12.68 2.86 -7.65
C ARG A 23 -12.72 1.86 -6.49
N ALA A 24 -12.38 0.60 -6.76
CA ALA A 24 -12.24 -0.40 -5.71
C ALA A 24 -11.21 0.03 -4.65
N ALA A 25 -10.08 0.61 -5.09
CA ALA A 25 -9.08 1.13 -4.15
C ALA A 25 -9.60 2.28 -3.27
N ILE A 26 -10.36 3.22 -3.84
CA ILE A 26 -10.99 4.30 -3.06
C ILE A 26 -12.08 3.78 -2.12
N ASP A 27 -12.83 2.75 -2.53
CA ASP A 27 -13.83 2.13 -1.67
C ASP A 27 -13.18 1.40 -0.49
N ALA A 28 -12.08 0.66 -0.72
CA ALA A 28 -11.28 -0.02 0.31
C ALA A 28 -10.59 0.98 1.26
N LEU A 29 -9.99 2.04 0.72
CA LEU A 29 -9.40 3.13 1.50
C LEU A 29 -10.48 3.84 2.34
N GLY A 30 -11.65 4.07 1.76
CA GLY A 30 -12.81 4.63 2.45
C GLY A 30 -13.26 3.79 3.64
N GLU A 31 -13.30 2.46 3.52
CA GLU A 31 -13.63 1.56 4.63
C GLU A 31 -12.67 1.71 5.81
N ARG A 32 -11.37 1.79 5.54
CA ARG A 32 -10.32 1.96 6.55
C ARG A 32 -10.38 3.33 7.24
N MET A 33 -10.61 4.39 6.46
CA MET A 33 -10.80 5.74 7.00
C MET A 33 -12.08 5.85 7.84
N LEU A 34 -13.14 5.15 7.46
CA LEU A 34 -14.35 5.04 8.28
C LEU A 34 -14.05 4.34 9.61
N ALA A 35 -13.18 3.32 9.62
CA ALA A 35 -12.72 2.65 10.84
C ALA A 35 -11.82 3.52 11.74
N GLY A 36 -11.33 4.67 11.27
CA GLY A 36 -10.57 5.65 12.05
C GLY A 36 -9.10 5.78 11.66
N GLU A 37 -8.65 5.12 10.60
CA GLU A 37 -7.30 5.27 10.06
C GLU A 37 -7.14 6.61 9.31
N SER A 38 -5.91 7.14 9.26
CA SER A 38 -5.56 8.26 8.38
C SER A 38 -5.55 7.81 6.91
N ALA A 39 -5.66 8.75 5.96
CA ALA A 39 -5.61 8.39 4.53
C ALA A 39 -4.27 7.74 4.13
N SER A 40 -3.15 8.21 4.70
CA SER A 40 -1.83 7.59 4.49
C SER A 40 -1.76 6.16 5.03
N ALA A 41 -2.27 5.93 6.25
CA ALA A 41 -2.29 4.59 6.85
C ALA A 41 -3.21 3.64 6.08
N ALA A 42 -4.39 4.12 5.69
CA ALA A 42 -5.35 3.36 4.89
C ALA A 42 -4.78 2.98 3.51
N LEU A 43 -4.11 3.91 2.81
CA LEU A 43 -3.44 3.61 1.55
C LEU A 43 -2.31 2.58 1.76
N HIS A 44 -1.51 2.75 2.82
CA HIS A 44 -0.46 1.80 3.15
C HIS A 44 -1.01 0.39 3.38
N ASP A 45 -2.08 0.24 4.17
CA ASP A 45 -2.68 -1.08 4.41
C ASP A 45 -3.27 -1.68 3.12
N VAL A 46 -3.95 -0.88 2.29
CA VAL A 46 -4.47 -1.34 0.98
C VAL A 46 -3.35 -1.86 0.08
N LEU A 47 -2.20 -1.19 0.04
CA LEU A 47 -1.03 -1.67 -0.74
C LEU A 47 -0.41 -2.93 -0.10
N GLN A 48 -0.39 -3.02 1.23
CA GLN A 48 0.12 -4.19 1.95
C GLN A 48 -0.79 -5.42 1.82
N SER A 49 -2.11 -5.25 1.87
CA SER A 49 -3.09 -6.33 1.72
C SER A 49 -3.33 -6.70 0.26
N GLY A 50 -3.20 -5.73 -0.65
CA GLY A 50 -3.73 -5.84 -2.00
C GLY A 50 -5.24 -5.57 -2.04
N LEU A 51 -5.77 -5.43 -3.26
CA LEU A 51 -7.21 -5.40 -3.53
C LEU A 51 -7.77 -6.83 -3.64
N GLU A 52 -9.09 -7.00 -3.54
CA GLU A 52 -9.71 -8.33 -3.64
C GLU A 52 -9.24 -9.12 -4.86
N GLY A 53 -8.73 -10.33 -4.63
CA GLY A 53 -8.20 -11.21 -5.67
C GLY A 53 -6.81 -10.85 -6.19
N GLN A 54 -6.12 -9.88 -5.57
CA GLN A 54 -4.76 -9.47 -5.90
C GLN A 54 -3.84 -9.61 -4.69
N ARG A 55 -2.59 -10.00 -4.94
CA ARG A 55 -1.58 -10.14 -3.88
C ARG A 55 -1.03 -8.76 -3.51
N GLY A 56 -1.00 -8.47 -2.21
CA GLY A 56 -0.35 -7.27 -1.68
C GLY A 56 1.15 -7.45 -1.41
N LEU A 57 1.80 -6.35 -1.00
CA LEU A 57 3.22 -6.37 -0.58
C LEU A 57 3.44 -7.34 0.61
N ARG A 58 2.40 -7.52 1.44
CA ARG A 58 2.14 -8.62 2.38
C ARG A 58 2.78 -9.93 1.96
N GLU A 59 2.18 -10.47 0.91
CA GLU A 59 2.44 -11.82 0.41
C GLU A 59 3.77 -11.90 -0.35
N LEU A 60 4.14 -10.83 -1.06
CA LEU A 60 5.43 -10.73 -1.74
C LEU A 60 6.58 -10.80 -0.73
N ARG A 61 6.48 -10.08 0.38
CA ARG A 61 7.46 -10.16 1.47
C ARG A 61 7.53 -11.56 2.06
N GLU A 62 6.39 -12.21 2.28
CA GLU A 62 6.39 -13.60 2.74
C GLU A 62 7.07 -14.54 1.73
N ALA A 63 6.92 -14.29 0.43
CA ALA A 63 7.61 -15.04 -0.61
C ALA A 63 9.12 -14.81 -0.58
N LEU A 64 9.59 -13.57 -0.43
CA LEU A 64 11.01 -13.27 -0.24
C LEU A 64 11.59 -13.99 0.99
N LEU A 65 10.88 -13.93 2.12
CA LEU A 65 11.29 -14.60 3.36
C LEU A 65 11.29 -16.13 3.23
N ARG A 66 10.41 -16.72 2.42
CA ARG A 66 10.47 -18.15 2.09
C ARG A 66 11.70 -18.46 1.25
N ARG A 67 11.94 -17.73 0.17
CA ARG A 67 13.11 -17.90 -0.72
C ARG A 67 14.43 -17.75 0.05
N ARG A 68 14.52 -16.75 0.92
CA ARG A 68 15.69 -16.53 1.79
C ARG A 68 15.96 -17.73 2.69
N ARG A 69 14.92 -18.30 3.31
CA ARG A 69 15.05 -19.50 4.16
C ARG A 69 15.44 -20.74 3.35
N GLU A 70 15.00 -20.85 2.10
CA GLU A 70 15.43 -21.93 1.19
C GLU A 70 16.93 -21.82 0.90
N LEU A 71 17.42 -20.62 0.55
CA LEU A 71 18.85 -20.38 0.34
C LEU A 71 19.67 -20.64 1.60
N GLN A 72 19.20 -20.21 2.78
CA GLN A 72 19.89 -20.54 4.04
C GLN A 72 20.01 -22.04 4.31
N ARG A 73 19.11 -22.85 3.75
CA ARG A 73 19.10 -24.32 3.88
C ARG A 73 19.80 -25.04 2.74
N SER A 74 20.30 -24.33 1.72
CA SER A 74 20.91 -24.97 0.54
C SER A 74 22.22 -25.67 0.86
N GLY A 75 22.98 -25.18 1.85
CA GLY A 75 24.21 -25.85 2.29
C GLY A 75 24.97 -25.12 3.39
N THR A 76 26.17 -25.61 3.72
CA THR A 76 27.15 -24.95 4.59
C THR A 76 28.22 -24.24 3.76
N LEU A 77 28.88 -23.22 4.31
CA LEU A 77 29.84 -22.39 3.56
C LEU A 77 31.27 -22.95 3.53
N ASP A 78 31.51 -24.11 4.15
CA ASP A 78 32.83 -24.72 4.29
C ASP A 78 33.08 -25.88 3.31
N GLY A 79 32.24 -26.04 2.28
CA GLY A 79 32.30 -27.16 1.35
C GLY A 79 33.63 -27.28 0.60
N THR A 80 34.22 -26.17 0.14
CA THR A 80 35.56 -26.19 -0.48
C THR A 80 36.63 -26.74 0.47
N LEU A 81 36.62 -26.33 1.74
CA LEU A 81 37.58 -26.84 2.73
C LEU A 81 37.32 -28.32 3.04
N GLN A 82 36.06 -28.73 3.15
CA GLN A 82 35.69 -30.14 3.35
C GLN A 82 36.19 -31.01 2.19
N GLU A 83 36.04 -30.53 0.95
CA GLU A 83 36.47 -31.25 -0.24
C GLU A 83 37.99 -31.32 -0.36
N VAL A 84 38.71 -30.24 -0.06
CA VAL A 84 40.17 -30.24 0.01
C VAL A 84 40.66 -31.23 1.07
N ARG A 85 40.07 -31.22 2.27
CA ARG A 85 40.40 -32.20 3.33
C ARG A 85 40.17 -33.64 2.89
N ARG A 86 39.07 -33.89 2.19
CA ARG A 86 38.72 -35.23 1.68
C ARG A 86 39.72 -35.72 0.63
N LEU A 87 40.07 -34.86 -0.35
CA LEU A 87 41.05 -35.19 -1.38
C LEU A 87 42.46 -35.34 -0.80
N LEU A 88 42.84 -34.48 0.15
CA LEU A 88 44.11 -34.56 0.86
C LEU A 88 44.25 -35.88 1.62
N ALA A 89 43.24 -36.26 2.42
CA ALA A 89 43.23 -37.53 3.13
C ALA A 89 43.36 -38.71 2.15
N LYS A 90 42.62 -38.67 1.04
CA LYS A 90 42.71 -39.70 0.00
C LYS A 90 44.12 -39.79 -0.62
N ALA A 91 44.74 -38.65 -0.94
CA ALA A 91 46.09 -38.63 -1.52
C ALA A 91 47.13 -39.21 -0.55
N VAL A 92 47.04 -38.81 0.74
CA VAL A 92 47.93 -39.33 1.79
C VAL A 92 47.73 -40.83 2.01
N ASP A 93 46.49 -41.31 2.02
CA ASP A 93 46.18 -42.73 2.20
C ASP A 93 46.69 -43.59 1.02
N LEU A 94 46.53 -43.11 -0.23
CA LEU A 94 47.05 -43.78 -1.42
C LEU A 94 48.59 -43.85 -1.41
N GLU A 95 49.25 -42.78 -1.01
CA GLU A 95 50.71 -42.74 -0.91
C GLU A 95 51.21 -43.65 0.22
N ARG A 96 50.55 -43.65 1.39
CA ARG A 96 50.87 -44.57 2.49
C ARG A 96 50.76 -46.03 2.07
N ALA A 97 49.67 -46.39 1.39
CA ALA A 97 49.45 -47.74 0.89
C ALA A 97 50.54 -48.19 -0.10
N GLN A 98 51.02 -47.29 -0.96
CA GLN A 98 52.12 -47.59 -1.88
C GLN A 98 53.45 -47.75 -1.14
N LEU A 99 53.74 -46.87 -0.18
CA LEU A 99 54.99 -46.91 0.59
C LEU A 99 55.08 -48.15 1.51
N ASP A 100 53.96 -48.64 2.02
CA ASP A 100 53.91 -49.88 2.83
C ASP A 100 54.34 -51.13 2.03
N THR A 101 54.23 -51.08 0.70
CA THR A 101 54.65 -52.19 -0.17
C THR A 101 56.15 -52.18 -0.50
N ASP A 102 56.85 -51.05 -0.29
CA ASP A 102 58.29 -50.91 -0.55
C ASP A 102 59.11 -50.96 0.76
N PRO A 103 59.93 -51.99 1.01
CA PRO A 103 60.75 -52.08 2.21
C PRO A 103 62.01 -51.19 2.19
N SER A 104 62.18 -50.31 1.20
CA SER A 104 63.36 -49.45 1.05
C SER A 104 63.52 -48.45 2.22
N PRO A 105 64.78 -48.08 2.59
CA PRO A 105 65.01 -47.02 3.57
C PRO A 105 64.43 -45.66 3.16
N GLN A 106 64.32 -45.42 1.85
CA GLN A 106 63.73 -44.21 1.28
C GLN A 106 62.21 -44.17 1.49
N ALA A 107 61.53 -45.31 1.32
CA ALA A 107 60.09 -45.40 1.62
C ALA A 107 59.78 -45.17 3.11
N ARG A 108 60.61 -45.69 4.02
CA ARG A 108 60.47 -45.45 5.47
C ARG A 108 60.66 -43.98 5.86
N TRP A 109 61.61 -43.31 5.21
CA TRP A 109 61.81 -41.87 5.40
C TRP A 109 60.59 -41.09 4.91
N ALA A 110 60.10 -41.41 3.71
CA ALA A 110 58.91 -40.79 3.12
C ALA A 110 57.63 -41.02 3.93
N GLN A 111 57.51 -42.14 4.65
CA GLN A 111 56.44 -42.40 5.61
C GLN A 111 56.53 -41.52 6.86
N THR A 112 57.74 -41.38 7.42
CA THR A 112 57.98 -40.53 8.60
C THR A 112 57.62 -39.08 8.31
N GLU A 113 57.88 -38.59 7.10
CA GLU A 113 57.46 -37.26 6.65
C GLU A 113 55.93 -37.12 6.58
N LEU A 114 55.20 -38.14 6.11
CA LEU A 114 53.73 -38.11 6.08
C LEU A 114 53.11 -38.13 7.49
N ASP A 115 53.79 -38.75 8.46
CA ASP A 115 53.34 -38.78 9.85
C ASP A 115 53.60 -37.47 10.61
N LEU A 116 54.48 -36.61 10.07
CA LEU A 116 54.79 -35.28 10.60
C LEU A 116 53.97 -34.16 9.95
N LEU A 117 53.04 -34.48 9.05
CA LEU A 117 52.20 -33.48 8.40
C LEU A 117 51.40 -32.66 9.43
N PRO A 118 51.32 -31.32 9.26
CA PRO A 118 50.52 -30.48 10.14
C PRO A 118 49.02 -30.83 10.12
N ASP A 119 48.33 -30.67 11.25
CA ASP A 119 46.87 -30.81 11.35
C ASP A 119 46.11 -29.74 10.54
N ASN A 120 46.78 -28.65 10.18
CA ASN A 120 46.23 -27.58 9.35
C ASN A 120 46.27 -28.01 7.87
N THR A 121 45.09 -28.06 7.25
CA THR A 121 44.92 -28.48 5.85
C THR A 121 45.73 -27.63 4.86
N ALA A 122 45.82 -26.32 5.08
CA ALA A 122 46.55 -25.42 4.18
C ALA A 122 48.07 -25.66 4.20
N GLN A 123 48.63 -25.83 5.40
CA GLN A 123 50.05 -26.14 5.58
C GLN A 123 50.40 -27.52 5.02
N ALA A 124 49.54 -28.52 5.26
CA ALA A 124 49.74 -29.86 4.73
C ALA A 124 49.74 -29.87 3.19
N VAL A 125 48.85 -29.14 2.53
CA VAL A 125 48.85 -28.99 1.06
C VAL A 125 50.15 -28.34 0.57
N GLN A 126 50.62 -27.29 1.26
CA GLN A 126 51.84 -26.57 0.88
C GLN A 126 53.11 -27.44 1.01
N GLU A 127 53.25 -28.20 2.10
CA GLU A 127 54.39 -29.11 2.29
C GLU A 127 54.42 -30.21 1.23
N LEU A 128 53.25 -30.71 0.84
CA LEU A 128 53.11 -31.73 -0.21
C LEU A 128 53.40 -31.20 -1.62
N ALA A 129 53.41 -29.88 -1.83
CA ALA A 129 53.69 -29.28 -3.14
C ALA A 129 55.11 -29.55 -3.65
N GLN A 130 56.09 -29.66 -2.74
CA GLN A 130 57.50 -29.84 -3.08
C GLN A 130 57.96 -31.30 -3.01
N ARG A 131 57.04 -32.22 -2.66
CA ARG A 131 57.33 -33.63 -2.42
C ARG A 131 57.37 -34.42 -3.73
N GLN A 132 58.20 -35.45 -3.76
CA GLN A 132 58.21 -36.47 -4.82
C GLN A 132 57.23 -37.59 -4.48
N TRP A 133 56.22 -37.78 -5.33
CA TRP A 133 55.19 -38.81 -5.15
C TRP A 133 55.68 -40.17 -5.66
N HIS A 134 55.42 -41.24 -4.90
CA HIS A 134 55.73 -42.61 -5.32
C HIS A 134 54.53 -43.28 -6.00
N CYS A 135 53.32 -42.86 -5.64
CA CYS A 135 52.07 -43.31 -6.25
C CYS A 135 51.56 -42.29 -7.28
N ALA A 136 51.45 -42.71 -8.55
CA ALA A 136 50.90 -41.86 -9.61
C ALA A 136 49.42 -41.47 -9.37
N GLU A 137 48.64 -42.33 -8.70
CA GLU A 137 47.25 -42.01 -8.33
C GLU A 137 47.18 -40.97 -7.19
N ALA A 138 48.14 -40.98 -6.27
CA ALA A 138 48.25 -39.98 -5.21
C ALA A 138 48.66 -38.62 -5.78
N GLU A 139 49.64 -38.60 -6.70
CA GLU A 139 50.05 -37.41 -7.43
C GLU A 139 48.87 -36.80 -8.22
N SER A 140 48.11 -37.63 -8.94
CA SER A 140 46.93 -37.17 -9.66
C SER A 140 45.86 -36.59 -8.72
N THR A 141 45.64 -37.20 -7.55
CA THR A 141 44.69 -36.69 -6.55
C THR A 141 45.17 -35.34 -5.96
N TYR A 142 46.47 -35.16 -5.75
CA TYR A 142 47.04 -33.88 -5.34
C TYR A 142 46.90 -32.80 -6.42
N GLN A 143 47.13 -33.16 -7.69
CA GLN A 143 46.89 -32.25 -8.82
C GLN A 143 45.42 -31.81 -8.89
N GLN A 144 44.45 -32.70 -8.59
CA GLN A 144 43.03 -32.33 -8.48
C GLN A 144 42.75 -31.30 -7.40
N ILE A 145 43.48 -31.32 -6.27
CA ILE A 145 43.37 -30.28 -5.22
C ILE A 145 43.81 -28.93 -5.78
N ARG A 146 44.96 -28.89 -6.46
CA ARG A 146 45.46 -27.66 -7.09
C ARG A 146 44.51 -27.12 -8.15
N GLU A 147 43.98 -27.99 -9.00
CA GLU A 147 42.98 -27.63 -10.01
C GLU A 147 41.70 -27.10 -9.39
N LEU A 148 41.23 -27.72 -8.30
CA LEU A 148 40.05 -27.27 -7.57
C LEU A 148 40.28 -25.87 -6.99
N LEU A 149 41.38 -25.67 -6.26
CA LEU A 149 41.70 -24.37 -5.66
C LEU A 149 41.92 -23.28 -6.71
N ALA A 150 42.62 -23.58 -7.79
CA ALA A 150 42.77 -22.66 -8.92
C ALA A 150 41.42 -22.30 -9.54
N ARG A 151 40.54 -23.29 -9.74
CA ARG A 151 39.18 -23.06 -10.25
C ARG A 151 38.36 -22.22 -9.28
N GLU A 152 38.36 -22.51 -7.98
CA GLU A 152 37.60 -21.74 -6.98
C GLU A 152 38.11 -20.30 -6.86
N ALA A 153 39.43 -20.09 -6.89
CA ALA A 153 40.05 -18.77 -6.88
C ALA A 153 39.67 -17.93 -8.10
N MET A 154 39.57 -18.57 -9.27
CA MET A 154 39.16 -17.90 -10.51
C MET A 154 37.64 -17.66 -10.55
N THR A 155 36.84 -18.66 -10.15
CA THR A 155 35.37 -18.58 -10.10
C THR A 155 34.89 -17.52 -9.11
N GLN A 156 35.60 -17.34 -8.00
CA GLN A 156 35.36 -16.26 -7.04
C GLN A 156 35.35 -14.88 -7.70
N GLN A 157 36.25 -14.67 -8.66
CA GLN A 157 36.47 -13.35 -9.25
C GLN A 157 35.66 -13.18 -10.54
N PHE A 158 35.55 -14.25 -11.34
CA PHE A 158 34.93 -14.22 -12.66
C PHE A 158 34.12 -15.51 -12.89
N PRO A 159 32.81 -15.53 -12.56
CA PRO A 159 31.97 -16.71 -12.75
C PRO A 159 31.83 -17.16 -14.21
N GLY A 160 32.09 -16.27 -15.18
CA GLY A 160 32.14 -16.57 -16.62
C GLY A 160 33.47 -17.14 -17.12
N PHE A 161 34.54 -17.05 -16.32
CA PHE A 161 35.88 -17.52 -16.72
C PHE A 161 35.92 -19.05 -16.78
N GLY A 162 35.98 -19.60 -18.01
CA GLY A 162 36.09 -21.04 -18.24
C GLY A 162 34.77 -21.81 -18.46
N ARG A 163 33.61 -21.13 -18.53
CA ARG A 163 32.31 -21.79 -18.84
C ARG A 163 32.08 -22.11 -20.32
N ARG A 164 32.94 -21.63 -21.23
CA ARG A 164 32.86 -21.93 -22.66
C ARG A 164 33.65 -23.21 -22.95
N PRO A 165 33.03 -24.32 -23.38
CA PRO A 165 33.78 -25.51 -23.80
C PRO A 165 34.67 -25.16 -25.00
N PRO A 166 35.83 -25.84 -25.19
CA PRO A 166 36.74 -25.58 -26.32
C PRO A 166 36.18 -25.86 -27.73
N GLY A 167 34.86 -25.92 -27.92
CA GLY A 167 34.19 -26.35 -29.15
C GLY A 167 33.62 -25.23 -30.03
N ASP A 168 33.23 -24.08 -29.45
CA ASP A 168 32.46 -23.04 -30.18
C ASP A 168 33.28 -21.81 -30.59
N ALA A 169 34.62 -21.93 -30.59
CA ALA A 169 35.57 -20.89 -31.02
C ALA A 169 36.30 -21.26 -32.32
N ALA A 170 35.80 -22.26 -33.07
CA ALA A 170 36.44 -22.72 -34.31
C ALA A 170 36.03 -21.90 -35.57
N GLU A 171 34.99 -21.04 -35.51
CA GLU A 171 34.52 -20.29 -36.69
C GLU A 171 34.94 -18.80 -36.71
N SER A 172 35.43 -18.26 -35.61
CA SER A 172 36.08 -16.95 -35.55
C SER A 172 37.56 -17.20 -35.28
N GLY A 173 38.38 -17.24 -36.33
CA GLY A 173 39.82 -17.58 -36.29
C GLY A 173 40.72 -16.62 -35.52
N GLN A 174 40.32 -16.20 -34.33
CA GLN A 174 41.08 -15.42 -33.37
C GLN A 174 41.13 -16.24 -32.07
N THR A 175 42.07 -17.18 -32.03
CA THR A 175 42.63 -17.60 -30.74
C THR A 175 43.36 -16.37 -30.19
N PRO A 176 43.06 -15.86 -28.99
CA PRO A 176 43.93 -14.85 -28.40
C PRO A 176 45.28 -15.52 -28.16
N ALA A 177 46.30 -15.04 -28.87
CA ALA A 177 47.67 -15.49 -28.68
C ALA A 177 48.22 -14.86 -27.39
N GLY A 178 48.14 -15.58 -26.27
CA GLY A 178 48.72 -15.19 -24.99
C GLY A 178 48.47 -16.24 -23.90
N ASP A 179 49.32 -16.26 -22.87
CA ASP A 179 49.07 -17.04 -21.66
C ASP A 179 47.80 -16.48 -20.98
N PRO A 180 46.80 -17.31 -20.60
CA PRO A 180 45.62 -16.88 -19.84
C PRO A 180 45.94 -16.01 -18.61
N ARG A 181 47.15 -16.14 -18.06
CA ARG A 181 47.65 -15.35 -16.93
C ARG A 181 47.93 -13.90 -17.28
N ASP A 182 48.50 -13.64 -18.45
CA ASP A 182 48.82 -12.27 -18.88
C ASP A 182 47.55 -11.49 -19.21
N GLN A 183 46.54 -12.17 -19.76
CA GLN A 183 45.22 -11.59 -20.05
C GLN A 183 44.50 -11.12 -18.77
N LEU A 184 44.60 -11.90 -17.69
CA LEU A 184 44.01 -11.54 -16.40
C LEU A 184 44.74 -10.37 -15.73
N LYS A 185 46.07 -10.30 -15.87
CA LYS A 185 46.85 -9.15 -15.38
C LYS A 185 46.46 -7.86 -16.08
N ASP A 186 46.40 -7.89 -17.41
CA ASP A 186 46.01 -6.73 -18.21
C ASP A 186 44.58 -6.28 -17.91
N PHE A 187 43.67 -7.24 -17.71
CA PHE A 187 42.30 -6.98 -17.26
C PHE A 187 42.24 -6.21 -15.95
N LEU A 188 42.93 -6.71 -14.91
CA LEU A 188 42.89 -6.10 -13.57
C LEU A 188 43.53 -4.71 -13.56
N ALA A 189 44.63 -4.53 -14.29
CA ALA A 189 45.30 -3.24 -14.44
C ALA A 189 44.40 -2.21 -15.15
N ASP A 190 43.70 -2.61 -16.21
CA ASP A 190 42.75 -1.75 -16.93
C ASP A 190 41.52 -1.44 -16.08
N LEU A 191 41.00 -2.41 -15.33
CA LEU A 191 39.87 -2.24 -14.41
C LEU A 191 40.23 -1.27 -13.27
N ASN A 192 41.37 -1.46 -12.61
CA ASN A 192 41.82 -0.56 -11.53
C ASN A 192 42.06 0.87 -12.05
N ARG A 193 42.52 1.03 -13.30
CA ARG A 193 42.67 2.34 -13.93
C ARG A 193 41.30 3.01 -14.13
N LEU A 194 40.32 2.28 -14.68
CA LEU A 194 38.95 2.75 -14.91
C LEU A 194 38.26 3.15 -13.59
N LEU A 195 38.29 2.25 -12.60
CA LEU A 195 37.67 2.49 -11.30
C LEU A 195 38.36 3.63 -10.54
N GLY A 196 39.68 3.73 -10.64
CA GLY A 196 40.44 4.84 -10.08
C GLY A 196 40.08 6.18 -10.71
N ALA A 197 39.88 6.25 -12.03
CA ALA A 197 39.42 7.45 -12.74
C ALA A 197 38.01 7.85 -12.29
N HIS A 198 37.09 6.89 -12.22
CA HIS A 198 35.73 7.13 -11.73
C HIS A 198 35.71 7.62 -10.27
N ALA A 199 36.53 7.03 -9.39
CA ALA A 199 36.65 7.44 -8.00
C ALA A 199 37.17 8.88 -7.81
N ARG A 200 37.91 9.42 -8.80
CA ARG A 200 38.35 10.82 -8.84
C ARG A 200 37.34 11.78 -9.46
N GLY A 201 36.20 11.28 -9.95
CA GLY A 201 35.17 12.06 -10.63
C GLY A 201 35.52 12.46 -12.06
N GLU A 202 36.40 11.70 -12.74
CA GLU A 202 36.73 11.90 -14.16
C GLU A 202 35.62 11.32 -15.06
N ASP A 203 35.42 11.86 -16.27
CA ASP A 203 34.47 11.29 -17.24
C ASP A 203 35.05 9.99 -17.82
N THR A 204 34.42 8.87 -17.49
CA THR A 204 34.89 7.52 -17.82
C THR A 204 34.14 6.86 -18.97
N ARG A 205 33.24 7.56 -19.68
CA ARG A 205 32.41 6.96 -20.74
C ARG A 205 33.23 6.32 -21.88
N GLU A 206 34.26 7.02 -22.34
CA GLU A 206 35.13 6.52 -23.42
C GLU A 206 36.04 5.38 -22.92
N GLN A 207 36.57 5.51 -21.69
CA GLN A 207 37.39 4.48 -21.05
C GLN A 207 36.58 3.19 -20.79
N PHE A 208 35.31 3.32 -20.43
CA PHE A 208 34.40 2.20 -20.25
C PHE A 208 34.11 1.47 -21.56
N ALA A 209 33.82 2.22 -22.64
CA ALA A 209 33.61 1.62 -23.95
C ALA A 209 34.86 0.89 -24.46
N GLU A 210 36.06 1.47 -24.25
CA GLU A 210 37.33 0.82 -24.59
C GLU A 210 37.59 -0.43 -23.72
N PHE A 211 37.27 -0.36 -22.44
CA PHE A 211 37.37 -1.49 -21.51
C PHE A 211 36.44 -2.63 -21.94
N MET A 212 35.15 -2.36 -22.18
CA MET A 212 34.19 -3.37 -22.62
C MET A 212 34.52 -3.94 -23.99
N ALA A 213 35.10 -3.15 -24.90
CA ALA A 213 35.56 -3.64 -26.20
C ALA A 213 36.75 -4.62 -26.09
N ARG A 214 37.58 -4.50 -25.06
CA ARG A 214 38.74 -5.38 -24.84
C ARG A 214 38.42 -6.59 -23.97
N HIS A 215 37.57 -6.39 -22.96
CA HIS A 215 37.39 -7.30 -21.84
C HIS A 215 35.94 -7.74 -21.60
N GLY A 216 34.99 -7.31 -22.45
CA GLY A 216 33.56 -7.59 -22.28
C GLY A 216 33.20 -9.09 -22.25
N ASP A 217 33.98 -9.93 -22.92
CA ASP A 217 33.78 -11.39 -22.95
C ASP A 217 33.96 -12.07 -21.57
N MET A 218 34.49 -11.36 -20.58
CA MET A 218 34.75 -11.86 -19.22
C MET A 218 33.54 -11.72 -18.28
N PHE A 219 32.50 -10.97 -18.67
CA PHE A 219 31.31 -10.74 -17.86
C PHE A 219 30.13 -11.59 -18.35
N ASP A 220 29.38 -12.14 -17.39
CA ASP A 220 28.12 -12.86 -17.68
C ASP A 220 26.97 -11.89 -18.00
N SER A 221 27.11 -10.63 -17.59
CA SER A 221 26.18 -9.51 -17.81
C SER A 221 26.83 -8.46 -18.71
N ASP A 222 26.00 -7.70 -19.43
CA ASP A 222 26.43 -6.58 -20.28
C ASP A 222 26.13 -5.26 -19.56
N PRO A 223 27.01 -4.78 -18.64
CA PRO A 223 26.78 -3.53 -17.93
C PRO A 223 26.72 -2.36 -18.92
N GLN A 224 25.75 -1.48 -18.74
CA GLN A 224 25.52 -0.36 -19.66
C GLN A 224 26.39 0.86 -19.32
N ASP A 225 26.82 0.97 -18.06
CA ASP A 225 27.73 2.02 -17.60
C ASP A 225 28.68 1.56 -16.48
N VAL A 226 29.58 2.46 -16.09
CA VAL A 226 30.58 2.21 -15.05
C VAL A 226 29.94 2.00 -13.68
N ASP A 227 28.79 2.62 -13.40
CA ASP A 227 28.12 2.49 -12.11
C ASP A 227 27.48 1.10 -11.96
N GLU A 228 26.85 0.58 -13.01
CA GLU A 228 26.32 -0.78 -13.06
C GLU A 228 27.44 -1.83 -12.93
N LEU A 229 28.58 -1.59 -13.61
CA LEU A 229 29.77 -2.43 -13.45
C LEU A 229 30.29 -2.41 -12.00
N ILE A 230 30.38 -1.22 -11.38
CA ILE A 230 30.78 -1.08 -9.97
C ILE A 230 29.82 -1.84 -9.05
N ASP A 231 28.51 -1.72 -9.28
CA ASP A 231 27.49 -2.39 -8.47
C ASP A 231 27.59 -3.92 -8.56
N GLU A 232 27.81 -4.45 -9.76
CA GLU A 232 28.01 -5.88 -9.97
C GLU A 232 29.27 -6.39 -9.24
N LEU A 233 30.41 -5.69 -9.40
CA LEU A 233 31.67 -6.06 -8.77
C LEU A 233 31.63 -5.92 -7.25
N ALA A 234 31.06 -4.82 -6.74
CA ALA A 234 30.95 -4.56 -5.31
C ALA A 234 30.01 -5.56 -4.62
N ARG A 235 28.88 -5.91 -5.24
CA ARG A 235 27.94 -6.93 -4.73
C ARG A 235 28.63 -8.29 -4.55
N ARG A 236 29.44 -8.71 -5.52
CA ARG A 236 30.20 -9.97 -5.46
C ARG A 236 31.29 -9.93 -4.40
N ALA A 237 32.10 -8.86 -4.39
CA ALA A 237 33.17 -8.70 -3.41
C ALA A 237 32.62 -8.65 -1.97
N ALA A 238 31.47 -8.00 -1.76
CA ALA A 238 30.77 -8.00 -0.49
C ALA A 238 30.28 -9.40 -0.11
N ALA A 239 29.71 -10.17 -1.04
CA ALA A 239 29.29 -11.56 -0.78
C ALA A 239 30.47 -12.47 -0.40
N ALA A 240 31.62 -12.32 -1.04
CA ALA A 240 32.86 -13.02 -0.69
C ALA A 240 33.36 -12.62 0.71
N ALA A 241 33.36 -11.33 1.04
CA ALA A 241 33.72 -10.84 2.37
C ALA A 241 32.77 -11.40 3.45
N ARG A 242 31.46 -11.46 3.17
CA ARG A 242 30.45 -12.06 4.04
C ARG A 242 30.67 -13.57 4.22
N LEU A 243 31.03 -14.29 3.16
CA LEU A 243 31.38 -15.72 3.26
C LEU A 243 32.51 -15.90 4.26
N MET A 244 33.61 -15.16 4.07
CA MET A 244 34.76 -15.21 4.97
C MET A 244 34.37 -14.83 6.40
N ALA A 245 33.56 -13.78 6.58
CA ALA A 245 33.05 -13.36 7.88
C ALA A 245 32.19 -14.43 8.57
N SER A 246 31.51 -15.28 7.79
CA SER A 246 30.61 -16.34 8.24
C SER A 246 31.32 -17.64 8.61
N LEU A 247 32.52 -17.88 8.07
CA LEU A 247 33.39 -18.99 8.48
C LEU A 247 33.96 -18.78 9.88
N THR A 248 34.32 -19.89 10.54
CA THR A 248 35.05 -19.84 11.82
C THR A 248 36.44 -19.21 11.63
N PRO A 249 37.06 -18.65 12.69
CA PRO A 249 38.40 -18.05 12.58
C PRO A 249 39.46 -19.02 12.02
N GLN A 250 39.38 -20.30 12.38
CA GLN A 250 40.28 -21.33 11.87
C GLN A 250 40.05 -21.63 10.38
N GLN A 251 38.80 -21.91 9.99
CA GLN A 251 38.46 -22.17 8.58
C GLN A 251 38.80 -20.99 7.68
N ARG A 252 38.55 -19.77 8.15
CA ARG A 252 38.92 -18.54 7.43
C ARG A 252 40.43 -18.47 7.19
N ALA A 253 41.24 -18.71 8.22
CA ALA A 253 42.70 -18.67 8.10
C ALA A 253 43.23 -19.75 7.15
N GLU A 254 42.71 -20.98 7.25
CA GLU A 254 43.06 -22.08 6.34
C GLU A 254 42.72 -21.75 4.88
N LEU A 255 41.51 -21.24 4.63
CA LEU A 255 41.09 -20.88 3.29
C LEU A 255 41.87 -19.68 2.73
N GLN A 256 42.14 -18.65 3.55
CA GLN A 256 42.97 -17.50 3.12
C GLN A 256 44.36 -17.96 2.72
N GLN A 257 45.00 -18.81 3.51
CA GLN A 257 46.34 -19.31 3.20
C GLN A 257 46.36 -20.12 1.88
N LEU A 258 45.37 -20.98 1.65
CA LEU A 258 45.25 -21.73 0.39
C LEU A 258 45.07 -20.80 -0.82
N MET A 259 44.31 -19.71 -0.66
CA MET A 259 44.04 -18.76 -1.72
C MET A 259 45.23 -17.83 -1.99
N ASP A 260 45.90 -17.37 -0.94
CA ASP A 260 47.07 -16.49 -1.02
C ASP A 260 48.24 -17.19 -1.73
N ASP A 261 48.44 -18.49 -1.49
CA ASP A 261 49.45 -19.30 -2.17
C ASP A 261 49.19 -19.35 -3.70
N MET A 262 47.94 -19.65 -4.09
CA MET A 262 47.57 -19.69 -5.51
C MET A 262 47.64 -18.31 -6.19
N LEU A 263 47.28 -17.23 -5.49
CA LEU A 263 47.34 -15.86 -6.04
C LEU A 263 48.78 -15.30 -6.11
N SER A 264 49.65 -15.73 -5.20
CA SER A 264 51.08 -15.36 -5.20
C SER A 264 51.81 -15.96 -6.38
N ASP A 265 51.51 -17.22 -6.72
CA ASP A 265 52.00 -17.88 -7.94
C ASP A 265 51.61 -17.13 -9.23
N LEU A 266 50.55 -16.32 -9.18
CA LEU A 266 50.04 -15.53 -10.31
C LEU A 266 50.49 -14.06 -10.29
N ASP A 267 51.13 -13.59 -9.21
CA ASP A 267 51.54 -12.20 -9.04
C ASP A 267 50.37 -11.21 -9.24
N LEU A 268 49.22 -11.53 -8.62
CA LEU A 268 47.96 -10.78 -8.69
C LEU A 268 47.52 -10.15 -7.37
N ALA A 269 48.12 -10.55 -6.24
CA ALA A 269 47.63 -10.18 -4.91
C ALA A 269 47.54 -8.65 -4.68
N ALA A 270 48.48 -7.88 -5.22
CA ALA A 270 48.52 -6.42 -5.05
C ALA A 270 47.38 -5.70 -5.80
N GLU A 271 47.16 -6.05 -7.08
CA GLU A 271 46.08 -5.48 -7.90
C GLU A 271 44.70 -5.81 -7.30
N MET A 272 44.55 -7.01 -6.74
CA MET A 272 43.31 -7.47 -6.11
C MET A 272 42.99 -6.72 -4.80
N SER A 273 44.01 -6.44 -3.98
CA SER A 273 43.82 -5.63 -2.78
C SER A 273 43.36 -4.21 -3.14
N ALA A 274 43.98 -3.60 -4.15
CA ALA A 274 43.64 -2.26 -4.62
C ALA A 274 42.20 -2.19 -5.16
N LEU A 275 41.78 -3.21 -5.91
CA LEU A 275 40.41 -3.34 -6.42
C LEU A 275 39.39 -3.37 -5.29
N ASN A 276 39.57 -4.27 -4.31
CA ASN A 276 38.65 -4.43 -3.18
C ASN A 276 38.53 -3.16 -2.33
N ASP A 277 39.64 -2.47 -2.08
CA ASP A 277 39.63 -1.21 -1.32
C ASP A 277 38.89 -0.10 -2.09
N THR A 278 39.07 -0.04 -3.41
CA THR A 278 38.38 0.92 -4.29
C THR A 278 36.87 0.65 -4.31
N LEU A 279 36.45 -0.60 -4.50
CA LEU A 279 35.02 -0.98 -4.52
C LEU A 279 34.34 -0.70 -3.18
N ARG A 280 35.00 -0.98 -2.05
CA ARG A 280 34.47 -0.68 -0.72
C ARG A 280 34.29 0.83 -0.50
N GLY A 281 35.22 1.64 -1.02
CA GLY A 281 35.12 3.10 -0.99
C GLY A 281 34.00 3.65 -1.86
N LEU A 282 33.80 3.09 -3.06
CA LEU A 282 32.77 3.52 -4.02
C LEU A 282 31.36 3.08 -3.63
N ARG A 283 31.20 1.94 -2.94
CA ARG A 283 29.91 1.41 -2.49
C ARG A 283 29.92 1.02 -1.01
N PRO A 284 29.94 2.01 -0.10
CA PRO A 284 29.89 1.76 1.35
C PRO A 284 28.51 1.22 1.81
N GLY A 285 27.48 1.33 0.98
CA GLY A 285 26.12 0.87 1.29
C GLY A 285 25.92 -0.64 1.29
N TYR A 286 26.84 -1.41 0.69
CA TYR A 286 26.78 -2.88 0.75
C TYR A 286 27.22 -3.42 2.11
N ASP A 287 26.71 -4.58 2.47
CA ASP A 287 27.10 -5.25 3.71
C ASP A 287 28.42 -6.02 3.54
N TRP A 288 29.54 -5.36 3.85
CA TRP A 288 30.88 -5.93 3.75
C TRP A 288 31.30 -6.80 4.95
N SER A 289 30.55 -6.77 6.06
CA SER A 289 30.97 -7.37 7.34
C SER A 289 29.96 -8.33 7.96
N GLY A 290 28.75 -8.37 7.41
CA GLY A 290 27.66 -9.20 7.88
C GLY A 290 28.02 -10.67 7.86
N ARG A 291 27.62 -11.34 8.94
CA ARG A 291 27.72 -12.80 9.05
C ARG A 291 26.39 -13.40 8.69
N GLN A 292 26.43 -14.44 7.87
CA GLN A 292 25.27 -15.23 7.51
C GLN A 292 25.38 -16.62 8.14
N ARG A 293 24.28 -17.06 8.75
CA ARG A 293 24.16 -18.44 9.19
C ARG A 293 23.49 -19.26 8.09
N MET A 294 24.19 -20.29 7.65
CA MET A 294 23.66 -21.30 6.74
C MET A 294 23.50 -22.62 7.51
N SER A 295 22.46 -23.39 7.21
CA SER A 295 22.04 -24.56 7.98
C SER A 295 21.72 -25.77 7.11
N GLY A 296 22.23 -25.83 5.88
CA GLY A 296 22.07 -27.00 5.02
C GLY A 296 23.00 -28.16 5.41
N GLU A 297 22.80 -29.32 4.78
CA GLU A 297 23.63 -30.52 5.00
C GLU A 297 24.77 -30.66 3.97
N GLN A 298 24.63 -30.03 2.80
CA GLN A 298 25.61 -30.09 1.72
C GLN A 298 26.65 -28.97 1.87
N GLY A 299 27.94 -29.27 1.78
CA GLY A 299 28.97 -28.24 1.71
C GLY A 299 28.92 -27.53 0.35
N LEU A 300 28.65 -26.23 0.33
CA LEU A 300 28.72 -25.41 -0.87
C LEU A 300 30.18 -25.14 -1.22
N SER A 301 30.49 -25.16 -2.51
CA SER A 301 31.75 -24.61 -3.01
C SER A 301 31.86 -23.13 -2.64
N PHE A 302 33.05 -22.56 -2.73
CA PHE A 302 33.25 -21.15 -2.47
C PHE A 302 32.44 -20.30 -3.45
N GLY A 303 32.48 -20.66 -4.74
CA GLY A 303 31.65 -20.03 -5.78
C GLY A 303 30.16 -20.10 -5.47
N ASP A 304 29.63 -21.28 -5.17
CA ASP A 304 28.19 -21.47 -4.87
C ASP A 304 27.78 -20.78 -3.57
N GLY A 305 28.66 -20.79 -2.57
CA GLY A 305 28.46 -20.10 -1.29
C GLY A 305 28.39 -18.59 -1.45
N THR A 306 29.30 -17.99 -2.23
CA THR A 306 29.25 -16.54 -2.51
C THR A 306 28.02 -16.16 -3.34
N ALA A 307 27.65 -16.96 -4.33
CA ALA A 307 26.42 -16.74 -5.11
C ALA A 307 25.16 -16.78 -4.22
N ALA A 308 25.03 -17.79 -3.35
CA ALA A 308 23.92 -17.89 -2.41
C ALA A 308 23.86 -16.69 -1.44
N LEU A 309 25.01 -16.19 -0.98
CA LEU A 309 25.07 -15.01 -0.12
C LEU A 309 24.73 -13.71 -0.86
N ALA A 310 25.11 -13.59 -2.13
CA ALA A 310 24.72 -12.46 -2.98
C ALA A 310 23.21 -12.44 -3.21
N GLU A 311 22.59 -13.60 -3.50
CA GLU A 311 21.13 -13.72 -3.59
C GLU A 311 20.44 -13.34 -2.28
N ILE A 312 20.96 -13.80 -1.13
CA ILE A 312 20.42 -13.43 0.19
C ILE A 312 20.51 -11.92 0.42
N ALA A 313 21.62 -11.27 0.01
CA ALA A 313 21.77 -9.82 0.09
C ALA A 313 20.68 -9.10 -0.71
N GLU A 314 20.47 -9.51 -1.96
CA GLU A 314 19.45 -8.93 -2.84
C GLU A 314 18.03 -9.13 -2.26
N LEU A 315 17.75 -10.30 -1.68
CA LEU A 315 16.48 -10.56 -0.98
C LEU A 315 16.32 -9.66 0.25
N ASP A 316 17.38 -9.43 1.03
CA ASP A 316 17.37 -8.53 2.19
C ASP A 316 17.14 -7.07 1.76
N ASP A 317 17.71 -6.65 0.62
CA ASP A 317 17.52 -5.31 0.04
C ASP A 317 16.08 -5.11 -0.44
N LEU A 318 15.52 -6.11 -1.14
CA LEU A 318 14.11 -6.14 -1.54
C LEU A 318 13.15 -6.18 -0.35
N GLU A 319 13.47 -6.95 0.70
CA GLU A 319 12.66 -6.99 1.91
C GLU A 319 12.61 -5.60 2.57
N ARG A 320 13.75 -4.90 2.61
CA ARG A 320 13.83 -3.53 3.14
C ARG A 320 13.04 -2.54 2.31
N SER A 321 13.12 -2.58 0.98
CA SER A 321 12.34 -1.67 0.12
C SER A 321 10.83 -1.88 0.24
N LEU A 322 10.38 -3.12 0.48
CA LEU A 322 8.96 -3.44 0.69
C LEU A 322 8.46 -3.17 2.12
N THR A 323 9.35 -3.17 3.12
CA THR A 323 8.98 -3.07 4.55
C THR A 323 9.22 -1.68 5.13
N MET A 324 10.42 -1.15 4.94
CA MET A 324 10.78 0.18 5.39
C MET A 324 10.28 1.14 4.33
N ARG A 325 9.05 1.61 4.50
CA ARG A 325 8.66 2.91 3.93
C ARG A 325 8.94 3.96 5.00
N PRO A 326 10.14 4.59 5.01
CA PRO A 326 10.27 5.86 5.69
C PRO A 326 9.11 6.76 5.25
N ILE A 327 8.57 7.49 6.22
CA ILE A 327 7.81 8.73 6.05
C ILE A 327 8.33 9.46 4.80
N GLY A 328 7.54 9.48 3.72
CA GLY A 328 7.92 10.05 2.41
C GLY A 328 8.17 9.10 1.22
N SER A 329 8.39 7.78 1.37
CA SER A 329 8.74 6.93 0.22
C SER A 329 7.53 6.39 -0.57
N THR A 330 7.61 6.55 -1.89
CA THR A 330 6.65 6.04 -2.88
C THR A 330 6.98 4.59 -3.26
N LEU A 331 6.00 3.86 -3.78
CA LEU A 331 6.22 2.49 -4.23
C LEU A 331 7.17 2.42 -5.45
N ASP A 332 7.45 3.56 -6.07
CA ASP A 332 8.34 3.72 -7.23
C ASP A 332 9.81 3.35 -6.93
N ASP A 333 10.24 3.36 -5.67
CA ASP A 333 11.62 3.04 -5.29
C ASP A 333 11.92 1.53 -5.31
N VAL A 334 10.91 0.69 -5.55
CA VAL A 334 11.08 -0.78 -5.57
C VAL A 334 11.66 -1.21 -6.93
N ASP A 335 12.84 -1.84 -6.90
CA ASP A 335 13.44 -2.48 -8.07
C ASP A 335 12.60 -3.69 -8.53
N VAL A 336 11.80 -3.46 -9.56
CA VAL A 336 10.92 -4.47 -10.14
C VAL A 336 11.70 -5.56 -10.88
N GLU A 337 12.86 -5.24 -11.43
CA GLU A 337 13.70 -6.21 -12.14
C GLU A 337 14.32 -7.21 -11.16
N ALA A 338 14.78 -6.73 -10.00
CA ALA A 338 15.21 -7.61 -8.90
C ALA A 338 14.06 -8.49 -8.39
N VAL A 339 12.83 -7.96 -8.28
CA VAL A 339 11.64 -8.79 -7.96
C VAL A 339 11.39 -9.84 -9.04
N GLU A 340 11.56 -9.51 -10.31
CA GLU A 340 11.40 -10.44 -11.43
C GLU A 340 12.45 -11.56 -11.39
N ARG A 341 13.72 -11.23 -11.13
CA ARG A 341 14.81 -12.22 -10.97
C ARG A 341 14.55 -13.17 -9.80
N GLN A 342 14.13 -12.63 -8.66
CA GLN A 342 14.05 -13.39 -7.40
C GLN A 342 12.73 -14.15 -7.20
N LEU A 343 11.60 -13.58 -7.62
CA LEU A 343 10.25 -14.15 -7.42
C LEU A 343 9.52 -14.50 -8.72
N GLY A 344 10.12 -14.17 -9.86
CA GLY A 344 9.58 -14.45 -11.19
C GLY A 344 8.64 -13.36 -11.73
N PRO A 345 8.22 -13.49 -13.00
CA PRO A 345 7.49 -12.45 -13.72
C PRO A 345 6.09 -12.19 -13.18
N ALA A 346 5.49 -13.14 -12.44
CA ALA A 346 4.19 -12.94 -11.81
C ALA A 346 4.25 -11.91 -10.67
N ALA A 347 5.26 -12.01 -9.81
CA ALA A 347 5.48 -11.09 -8.70
C ALA A 347 5.83 -9.68 -9.22
N ALA A 348 6.68 -9.59 -10.25
CA ALA A 348 7.01 -8.32 -10.89
C ALA A 348 5.78 -7.60 -11.45
N ARG A 349 4.85 -8.33 -12.09
CA ARG A 349 3.57 -7.75 -12.55
C ARG A 349 2.71 -7.23 -11.41
N GLU A 350 2.74 -7.86 -10.24
CA GLU A 350 1.96 -7.41 -9.07
C GLU A 350 2.51 -6.12 -8.49
N VAL A 351 3.84 -6.02 -8.35
CA VAL A 351 4.48 -4.76 -7.93
C VAL A 351 4.17 -3.64 -8.91
N ARG A 352 4.32 -3.88 -10.23
CA ARG A 352 3.97 -2.88 -11.27
C ARG A 352 2.52 -2.42 -11.16
N ARG A 353 1.57 -3.34 -10.92
CA ARG A 353 0.15 -2.98 -10.74
C ARG A 353 -0.10 -2.13 -9.51
N LEU A 354 0.58 -2.43 -8.40
CA LEU A 354 0.47 -1.62 -7.18
C LEU A 354 1.09 -0.23 -7.37
N GLN A 355 2.21 -0.13 -8.10
CA GLN A 355 2.84 1.15 -8.49
C GLN A 355 1.89 1.96 -9.38
N GLU A 356 1.34 1.33 -10.42
CA GLU A 356 0.34 1.93 -11.31
C GLU A 356 -0.90 2.39 -10.54
N LEU A 357 -1.35 1.64 -9.55
CA LEU A 357 -2.50 2.02 -8.73
C LEU A 357 -2.23 3.28 -7.89
N ASP A 358 -1.09 3.36 -7.19
CA ASP A 358 -0.70 4.53 -6.40
C ASP A 358 -0.51 5.76 -7.31
N ALA A 359 0.19 5.58 -8.43
CA ALA A 359 0.37 6.62 -9.43
C ALA A 359 -0.99 7.10 -10.01
N GLU A 360 -1.93 6.18 -10.27
CA GLU A 360 -3.22 6.53 -10.85
C GLU A 360 -4.15 7.24 -9.87
N LEU A 361 -4.13 6.86 -8.59
CA LEU A 361 -4.84 7.55 -7.53
C LEU A 361 -4.43 9.03 -7.44
N ARG A 362 -3.13 9.31 -7.59
CA ARG A 362 -2.57 10.66 -7.62
C ARG A 362 -2.86 11.38 -8.94
N ARG A 363 -2.57 10.73 -10.08
CA ARG A 363 -2.74 11.31 -11.43
C ARG A 363 -4.18 11.71 -11.73
N GLN A 364 -5.16 10.90 -11.32
CA GLN A 364 -6.59 11.23 -11.50
C GLN A 364 -7.14 12.19 -10.43
N GLY A 365 -6.31 12.66 -9.50
CA GLY A 365 -6.68 13.59 -8.43
C GLY A 365 -7.66 13.00 -7.43
N TRP A 366 -7.54 11.72 -7.09
CA TRP A 366 -8.30 11.14 -5.97
C TRP A 366 -7.64 11.46 -4.62
N LEU A 367 -6.32 11.49 -4.60
CA LEU A 367 -5.50 11.81 -3.44
C LEU A 367 -4.69 13.08 -3.71
N HIS A 368 -4.51 13.91 -2.69
CA HIS A 368 -3.67 15.11 -2.70
C HIS A 368 -2.69 15.07 -1.53
N GLY A 369 -1.59 15.81 -1.63
CA GLY A 369 -0.60 15.91 -0.55
C GLY A 369 0.60 14.95 -0.70
N GLU A 370 1.60 15.21 0.13
CA GLU A 370 2.78 14.38 0.29
C GLU A 370 2.43 13.07 1.02
N ALA A 371 3.32 12.07 0.99
CA ALA A 371 3.03 10.74 1.53
C ALA A 371 2.52 10.71 2.99
N ASP A 372 2.91 11.69 3.82
CA ASP A 372 2.54 11.75 5.25
C ASP A 372 1.29 12.59 5.54
N GLU A 373 0.94 13.51 4.64
CA GLU A 373 -0.24 14.38 4.75
C GLU A 373 -1.17 14.12 3.55
N LEU A 374 -1.47 12.84 3.29
CA LEU A 374 -2.41 12.48 2.24
C LEU A 374 -3.83 12.93 2.63
N GLU A 375 -4.48 13.62 1.70
CA GLU A 375 -5.85 14.08 1.82
C GLU A 375 -6.73 13.56 0.67
N LEU A 376 -7.98 13.25 0.99
CA LEU A 376 -8.97 12.86 0.00
C LEU A 376 -9.47 14.07 -0.79
N SER A 377 -9.52 13.93 -2.12
CA SER A 377 -10.12 14.94 -2.97
C SER A 377 -11.65 15.03 -2.81
N PRO A 378 -12.28 16.15 -3.21
CA PRO A 378 -13.74 16.25 -3.25
C PRO A 378 -14.41 15.14 -4.07
N LYS A 379 -13.74 14.63 -5.11
CA LYS A 379 -14.21 13.51 -5.94
C LYS A 379 -14.14 12.18 -5.17
N ALA A 380 -13.05 11.94 -4.43
CA ALA A 380 -12.92 10.77 -3.55
C ALA A 380 -13.96 10.78 -2.43
N LEU A 381 -14.13 11.91 -1.75
CA LEU A 381 -15.15 12.08 -0.71
C LEU A 381 -16.57 11.83 -1.24
N ARG A 382 -16.88 12.30 -2.45
CA ARG A 382 -18.17 12.02 -3.11
C ARG A 382 -18.37 10.53 -3.37
N ARG A 383 -17.33 9.82 -3.82
CA ARG A 383 -17.38 8.36 -4.05
C ARG A 383 -17.59 7.63 -2.74
N MET A 384 -16.82 7.96 -1.71
CA MET A 384 -16.97 7.37 -0.38
C MET A 384 -18.38 7.59 0.19
N GLY A 385 -18.95 8.80 0.06
CA GLY A 385 -20.33 9.07 0.46
C GLY A 385 -21.37 8.29 -0.36
N GLN A 386 -21.14 8.10 -1.66
CA GLN A 386 -21.98 7.26 -2.51
C GLN A 386 -21.95 5.79 -2.07
N SER A 387 -20.77 5.24 -1.79
CA SER A 387 -20.59 3.87 -1.33
C SER A 387 -21.20 3.67 0.06
N ALA A 388 -21.02 4.63 0.97
CA ALA A 388 -21.67 4.64 2.29
C ALA A 388 -23.20 4.66 2.18
N LEU A 389 -23.78 5.51 1.32
CA LEU A 389 -25.22 5.54 1.09
C LEU A 389 -25.73 4.23 0.46
N ALA A 390 -25.01 3.67 -0.50
CA ALA A 390 -25.38 2.41 -1.14
C ALA A 390 -25.46 1.26 -0.13
N ARG A 391 -24.51 1.17 0.82
CA ARG A 391 -24.54 0.18 1.91
C ARG A 391 -25.77 0.38 2.81
N VAL A 392 -26.01 1.60 3.27
CA VAL A 392 -27.17 1.92 4.13
C VAL A 392 -28.51 1.61 3.44
N LEU A 393 -28.61 1.86 2.13
CA LEU A 393 -29.82 1.55 1.34
C LEU A 393 -29.99 0.04 1.08
N ALA A 394 -28.91 -0.71 0.88
CA ALA A 394 -28.97 -2.16 0.74
C ALA A 394 -29.54 -2.82 2.01
N ASP A 395 -29.15 -2.32 3.18
CA ASP A 395 -29.67 -2.79 4.47
C ASP A 395 -31.17 -2.49 4.62
N LEU A 396 -31.63 -1.31 4.16
CA LEU A 396 -33.05 -0.94 4.10
C LEU A 396 -33.88 -1.90 3.21
N GLU A 397 -33.38 -2.25 2.02
CA GLU A 397 -34.10 -3.14 1.10
C GLU A 397 -34.19 -4.58 1.63
N SER A 398 -33.15 -5.06 2.33
CA SER A 398 -33.14 -6.39 2.94
C SER A 398 -34.11 -6.51 4.12
N SER A 399 -34.26 -5.46 4.93
CA SER A 399 -35.16 -5.44 6.10
C SER A 399 -36.65 -5.34 5.70
N THR A 400 -36.93 -4.86 4.48
CA THR A 400 -38.29 -4.69 3.94
C THR A 400 -39.00 -6.04 3.64
N ARG A 401 -38.29 -7.18 3.65
CA ARG A 401 -38.89 -8.52 3.46
C ARG A 401 -39.53 -9.13 4.72
N GLY A 402 -39.46 -8.47 5.89
CA GLY A 402 -39.84 -9.06 7.18
C GLY A 402 -40.88 -8.34 8.05
N SER A 403 -41.47 -7.20 7.64
CA SER A 403 -42.53 -6.54 8.42
C SER A 403 -43.48 -5.76 7.51
N HIS A 404 -44.78 -5.99 7.67
CA HIS A 404 -45.84 -5.56 6.75
C HIS A 404 -46.21 -4.07 6.83
N ASP A 405 -46.74 -3.63 5.68
CA ASP A 405 -47.62 -2.48 5.41
C ASP A 405 -47.05 -1.06 5.49
N ASP A 406 -46.66 -0.55 4.31
CA ASP A 406 -47.38 0.61 3.78
C ASP A 406 -47.33 0.61 2.24
N ARG A 407 -48.31 -0.03 1.60
CA ARG A 407 -48.64 0.22 0.19
C ARG A 407 -49.51 1.48 0.13
N ARG A 408 -48.86 2.64 0.00
CA ARG A 408 -49.46 3.79 -0.69
C ARG A 408 -48.51 4.30 -1.75
N THR A 409 -48.83 3.94 -2.98
CA THR A 409 -48.34 4.53 -4.22
C THR A 409 -48.74 6.01 -4.21
N GLY A 410 -47.78 6.88 -3.88
CA GLY A 410 -47.82 8.28 -4.27
C GLY A 410 -46.90 8.44 -5.46
N SER A 411 -47.49 8.67 -6.64
CA SER A 411 -46.78 8.87 -7.90
C SER A 411 -45.70 9.95 -7.78
N ALA A 412 -44.50 9.62 -8.24
CA ALA A 412 -43.42 10.57 -8.45
C ALA A 412 -43.81 11.65 -9.47
N GLY A 413 -43.27 12.86 -9.34
CA GLY A 413 -43.37 13.87 -10.40
C GLY A 413 -42.69 15.21 -10.08
N GLU A 414 -41.88 15.67 -11.03
CA GLU A 414 -41.55 17.07 -11.30
C GLU A 414 -42.83 17.88 -11.68
N LEU A 415 -42.72 19.22 -11.76
CA LEU A 415 -43.74 20.21 -12.17
C LEU A 415 -45.17 19.65 -12.35
N ILE A 416 -46.03 19.88 -11.36
CA ILE A 416 -47.32 19.16 -11.25
C ILE A 416 -48.25 19.42 -12.44
N GLY A 417 -48.11 20.54 -13.18
CA GLY A 417 -49.04 20.89 -14.25
C GLY A 417 -50.50 20.90 -13.80
N SER A 418 -50.74 20.91 -12.48
CA SER A 418 -52.05 20.95 -11.86
C SER A 418 -52.43 22.40 -11.67
N SER A 419 -53.63 22.68 -12.12
CA SER A 419 -54.18 24.01 -12.21
C SER A 419 -55.57 23.90 -11.58
N ARG A 420 -55.87 24.75 -10.59
CA ARG A 420 -57.18 24.78 -9.94
C ARG A 420 -57.97 26.03 -10.35
N PRO A 421 -59.32 25.98 -10.40
CA PRO A 421 -60.12 27.16 -10.72
C PRO A 421 -59.74 28.34 -9.81
N TRP A 422 -59.59 29.51 -10.43
CA TRP A 422 -59.37 30.76 -9.71
C TRP A 422 -60.64 31.10 -8.91
N LEU A 423 -60.46 31.38 -7.63
CA LEU A 423 -61.50 31.86 -6.73
C LEU A 423 -61.22 33.32 -6.36
N PHE A 424 -62.28 34.06 -6.08
CA PHE A 424 -62.15 35.45 -5.68
C PHE A 424 -61.29 35.57 -4.41
N GLY A 425 -60.12 36.22 -4.53
CA GLY A 425 -59.13 36.36 -3.46
C GLY A 425 -57.83 35.58 -3.68
N ASP A 426 -57.71 34.77 -4.75
CA ASP A 426 -56.47 34.08 -5.09
C ASP A 426 -55.38 35.05 -5.61
N GLU A 427 -54.18 34.97 -5.01
CA GLU A 427 -53.00 35.77 -5.37
C GLU A 427 -51.95 34.99 -6.20
N GLN A 428 -52.22 33.71 -6.50
CA GLN A 428 -51.28 32.85 -7.24
C GLN A 428 -51.20 33.23 -8.74
N PRO A 429 -50.05 32.99 -9.42
CA PRO A 429 -49.92 33.26 -10.84
C PRO A 429 -50.88 32.39 -11.67
N LEU A 430 -51.46 32.97 -12.71
CA LEU A 430 -52.38 32.29 -13.64
C LEU A 430 -51.64 31.26 -14.51
N ASP A 431 -52.24 30.08 -14.67
CA ASP A 431 -51.87 29.16 -15.75
C ASP A 431 -52.48 29.67 -17.06
N VAL A 432 -51.69 30.43 -17.80
CA VAL A 432 -52.11 31.07 -19.06
C VAL A 432 -52.55 30.04 -20.09
N VAL A 433 -51.90 28.87 -20.14
CA VAL A 433 -52.17 27.85 -21.16
C VAL A 433 -53.51 27.18 -20.89
N GLN A 434 -53.77 26.76 -19.66
CA GLN A 434 -55.07 26.17 -19.28
C GLN A 434 -56.20 27.20 -19.33
N THR A 435 -55.94 28.44 -18.92
CA THR A 435 -56.93 29.53 -18.98
C THR A 435 -57.38 29.79 -20.41
N VAL A 436 -56.43 29.90 -21.36
CA VAL A 436 -56.76 30.08 -22.78
C VAL A 436 -57.44 28.83 -23.36
N ARG A 437 -57.02 27.63 -22.97
CA ARG A 437 -57.63 26.37 -23.40
C ARG A 437 -59.09 26.26 -22.98
N ASN A 438 -59.42 26.61 -21.73
CA ASN A 438 -60.81 26.63 -21.24
C ASN A 438 -61.69 27.59 -22.03
N ALA A 439 -61.17 28.80 -22.28
CA ALA A 439 -61.87 29.81 -23.07
C ALA A 439 -62.14 29.33 -24.52
N VAL A 440 -61.15 28.70 -25.16
CA VAL A 440 -61.30 28.13 -26.51
C VAL A 440 -62.33 27.01 -26.53
N LEU A 441 -62.26 26.06 -25.59
CA LEU A 441 -63.20 24.94 -25.51
C LEU A 441 -64.64 25.41 -25.28
N ARG A 442 -64.83 26.43 -24.44
CA ARG A 442 -66.15 27.06 -24.26
C ARG A 442 -66.64 27.74 -25.54
N THR A 443 -65.81 28.55 -26.18
CA THR A 443 -66.20 29.25 -27.41
C THR A 443 -66.50 28.28 -28.56
N ALA A 444 -65.78 27.16 -28.64
CA ALA A 444 -66.03 26.10 -29.62
C ALA A 444 -67.29 25.25 -29.32
N GLY A 445 -67.67 25.12 -28.04
CA GLY A 445 -68.86 24.36 -27.60
C GLY A 445 -70.17 25.16 -27.56
N ALA A 446 -70.14 26.48 -27.80
CA ALA A 446 -71.32 27.33 -27.76
C ALA A 446 -72.21 27.15 -29.02
N PRO A 447 -73.55 27.02 -28.88
CA PRO A 447 -74.44 26.87 -30.02
C PRO A 447 -74.40 28.10 -30.94
N ALA A 448 -74.32 27.86 -32.24
CA ALA A 448 -74.12 28.85 -33.30
C ALA A 448 -75.17 30.00 -33.35
N ALA A 449 -76.25 29.91 -32.57
CA ALA A 449 -77.30 30.91 -32.49
C ALA A 449 -76.95 32.14 -31.61
N ALA A 450 -75.87 32.09 -30.80
CA ALA A 450 -75.45 33.18 -29.92
C ALA A 450 -74.23 33.98 -30.43
N ALA A 451 -73.60 33.55 -31.53
CA ALA A 451 -72.39 34.16 -32.07
C ALA A 451 -72.73 35.09 -33.25
N GLY A 452 -72.94 36.39 -32.97
CA GLY A 452 -72.97 37.40 -34.02
C GLY A 452 -71.68 37.39 -34.85
N GLU A 453 -71.74 37.85 -36.12
CA GLU A 453 -70.68 37.73 -37.15
C GLU A 453 -69.26 38.20 -36.73
N ARG A 454 -69.12 38.94 -35.62
CA ARG A 454 -67.82 39.34 -35.03
C ARG A 454 -67.13 38.28 -34.15
N ALA A 455 -67.82 37.18 -33.82
CA ALA A 455 -67.33 36.14 -32.90
C ALA A 455 -66.65 34.95 -33.61
N ARG A 456 -66.55 34.94 -34.95
CA ARG A 456 -65.92 33.84 -35.72
C ARG A 456 -64.38 33.88 -35.77
N GLY A 457 -63.73 34.39 -34.72
CA GLY A 457 -62.28 34.44 -34.67
C GLY A 457 -61.65 35.09 -33.44
N SER A 458 -62.45 35.58 -32.48
CA SER A 458 -61.94 36.15 -31.23
C SER A 458 -62.30 35.25 -30.05
N ILE A 459 -61.30 34.90 -29.24
CA ILE A 459 -61.48 34.15 -28.00
C ILE A 459 -61.76 35.18 -26.90
N ALA A 460 -62.97 35.16 -26.33
CA ALA A 460 -63.31 35.96 -25.16
C ALA A 460 -62.98 35.18 -23.89
N LEU A 461 -62.28 35.79 -22.93
CA LEU A 461 -61.98 35.23 -21.61
C LEU A 461 -63.09 35.63 -20.61
N ASN A 462 -63.61 34.69 -19.82
CA ASN A 462 -64.47 34.96 -18.68
C ASN A 462 -63.81 34.49 -17.38
N VAL A 463 -64.33 34.95 -16.24
CA VAL A 463 -63.83 34.62 -14.89
C VAL A 463 -63.74 33.10 -14.66
N GLU A 464 -64.69 32.33 -15.17
CA GLU A 464 -64.74 30.86 -15.06
C GLU A 464 -63.61 30.13 -15.81
N ASP A 465 -62.94 30.81 -16.75
CA ASP A 465 -61.80 30.21 -17.46
C ASP A 465 -60.51 30.30 -16.68
N PHE A 466 -60.41 31.25 -15.74
CA PHE A 466 -59.15 31.52 -15.05
C PHE A 466 -58.79 30.36 -14.15
N VAL A 467 -57.57 29.88 -14.35
CA VAL A 467 -57.00 28.81 -13.56
C VAL A 467 -55.70 29.32 -12.96
N VAL A 468 -55.51 29.12 -11.66
CA VAL A 468 -54.24 29.44 -11.00
C VAL A 468 -53.35 28.22 -11.01
N ALA A 469 -52.05 28.46 -11.22
CA ALA A 469 -51.05 27.44 -11.03
C ALA A 469 -50.96 27.10 -9.54
N GLU A 470 -51.07 25.82 -9.19
CA GLU A 470 -50.80 25.40 -7.81
C GLU A 470 -49.31 25.57 -7.51
N THR A 471 -49.00 26.52 -6.63
CA THR A 471 -47.64 26.70 -6.10
C THR A 471 -47.47 25.84 -4.85
N GLU A 472 -46.88 24.65 -5.00
CA GLU A 472 -46.41 23.88 -3.84
C GLU A 472 -45.23 24.65 -3.20
N HIS A 473 -45.44 25.19 -2.00
CA HIS A 473 -44.34 25.69 -1.19
C HIS A 473 -43.56 24.47 -0.69
N ARG A 474 -42.53 24.05 -1.42
CA ARG A 474 -41.58 23.07 -0.90
C ARG A 474 -40.77 23.73 0.21
N SER A 475 -41.20 23.56 1.46
CA SER A 475 -40.36 23.89 2.60
C SER A 475 -39.12 22.99 2.55
N GLY A 476 -37.95 23.59 2.32
CA GLY A 476 -36.67 22.91 2.56
C GLY A 476 -36.55 22.51 4.03
N ALA A 477 -35.74 21.52 4.33
CA ALA A 477 -35.39 21.18 5.71
C ALA A 477 -34.05 21.82 6.10
N ALA A 478 -33.95 22.26 7.36
CA ALA A 478 -32.67 22.57 7.98
C ALA A 478 -32.33 21.43 8.91
N VAL A 479 -31.24 20.73 8.62
CA VAL A 479 -30.83 19.50 9.29
C VAL A 479 -29.57 19.77 10.09
N ALA A 480 -29.58 19.45 11.37
CA ALA A 480 -28.39 19.40 12.21
C ALA A 480 -28.15 17.94 12.62
N LEU A 481 -27.05 17.36 12.18
CA LEU A 481 -26.59 16.03 12.58
C LEU A 481 -25.46 16.19 13.60
N CYS A 482 -25.78 15.93 14.86
CA CYS A 482 -24.81 15.86 15.94
C CYS A 482 -24.33 14.42 16.09
N PHE A 483 -23.03 14.19 16.09
CA PHE A 483 -22.44 12.86 16.29
C PHE A 483 -21.31 12.89 17.31
N ASP A 484 -21.31 11.86 18.16
CA ASP A 484 -20.37 11.69 19.24
C ASP A 484 -19.00 11.21 18.70
N LEU A 485 -17.95 11.92 19.10
CA LEU A 485 -16.54 11.68 18.77
C LEU A 485 -15.72 11.23 20.00
N SER A 486 -16.39 10.86 21.09
CA SER A 486 -15.74 10.39 22.30
C SER A 486 -14.98 9.07 22.10
N TRP A 487 -14.03 8.80 22.99
CA TRP A 487 -13.26 7.57 22.99
C TRP A 487 -14.12 6.30 23.12
N SER A 488 -15.28 6.36 23.82
CA SER A 488 -16.18 5.20 23.96
C SER A 488 -16.73 4.72 22.61
N MET A 489 -17.04 5.64 21.71
CA MET A 489 -17.50 5.32 20.35
C MET A 489 -16.47 4.50 19.58
N TYR A 490 -15.19 4.82 19.75
CA TYR A 490 -14.10 4.07 19.12
C TYR A 490 -13.84 2.74 19.82
N ALA A 491 -13.73 2.74 21.14
CA ALA A 491 -13.44 1.53 21.93
C ALA A 491 -14.53 0.44 21.85
N GLN A 492 -15.75 0.80 21.45
CA GLN A 492 -16.89 -0.11 21.30
C GLN A 492 -17.30 -0.33 19.84
N ASP A 493 -16.41 -0.06 18.87
CA ASP A 493 -16.59 -0.31 17.43
C ASP A 493 -17.82 0.39 16.80
N ARG A 494 -18.24 1.53 17.37
CA ARG A 494 -19.39 2.32 16.90
C ARG A 494 -19.01 3.46 15.94
N TRP A 495 -17.74 3.83 15.95
CA TRP A 495 -17.18 4.94 15.18
C TRP A 495 -17.41 4.81 13.68
N ALA A 496 -17.12 3.64 13.10
CA ALA A 496 -17.27 3.40 11.67
C ALA A 496 -18.73 3.53 11.20
N ALA A 497 -19.66 2.94 11.96
CA ALA A 497 -21.09 3.04 11.69
C ALA A 497 -21.59 4.50 11.74
N MET A 498 -21.11 5.27 12.72
CA MET A 498 -21.42 6.71 12.85
C MET A 498 -20.90 7.49 11.64
N LYS A 499 -19.61 7.37 11.29
CA LYS A 499 -19.01 8.09 10.14
C LYS A 499 -19.71 7.70 8.83
N GLN A 500 -19.97 6.41 8.63
CA GLN A 500 -20.68 5.90 7.45
C GLN A 500 -22.07 6.53 7.35
N THR A 501 -22.82 6.55 8.45
CA THR A 501 -24.17 7.13 8.49
C THR A 501 -24.16 8.63 8.20
N ALA A 502 -23.22 9.37 8.80
CA ALA A 502 -23.11 10.81 8.61
C ALA A 502 -22.74 11.16 7.16
N LEU A 503 -21.78 10.44 6.56
CA LEU A 503 -21.40 10.62 5.16
C LEU A 503 -22.51 10.19 4.18
N ALA A 504 -23.25 9.13 4.50
CA ALA A 504 -24.40 8.70 3.72
C ALA A 504 -25.52 9.75 3.73
N LEU A 505 -25.83 10.34 4.89
CA LEU A 505 -26.84 11.39 5.00
C LEU A 505 -26.41 12.67 4.27
N ASP A 506 -25.15 13.10 4.44
CA ASP A 506 -24.58 14.23 3.69
C ASP A 506 -24.70 14.01 2.18
N HIS A 507 -24.31 12.83 1.70
CA HIS A 507 -24.41 12.49 0.28
C HIS A 507 -25.86 12.45 -0.21
N LEU A 508 -26.78 11.88 0.57
CA LEU A 508 -28.20 11.82 0.24
C LEU A 508 -28.80 13.22 0.11
N ILE A 509 -28.55 14.10 1.08
CA ILE A 509 -29.06 15.48 1.07
C ILE A 509 -28.46 16.24 -0.11
N ALA A 510 -27.14 16.20 -0.29
CA ALA A 510 -26.44 16.91 -1.35
C ALA A 510 -26.88 16.47 -2.77
N THR A 511 -27.32 15.22 -2.95
CA THR A 511 -27.66 14.68 -4.28
C THR A 511 -29.17 14.60 -4.56
N LYS A 512 -30.00 14.24 -3.56
CA LYS A 512 -31.45 14.04 -3.74
C LYS A 512 -32.28 15.20 -3.23
N TYR A 513 -31.78 15.96 -2.26
CA TYR A 513 -32.51 17.05 -1.62
C TYR A 513 -31.67 18.33 -1.54
N PRO A 514 -31.20 18.89 -2.68
CA PRO A 514 -30.27 20.02 -2.69
C PRO A 514 -30.85 21.34 -2.13
N GLN A 515 -32.16 21.40 -1.87
CA GLN A 515 -32.83 22.53 -1.22
C GLN A 515 -32.75 22.46 0.31
N ASP A 516 -32.40 21.31 0.86
CA ASP A 516 -32.22 21.12 2.28
C ASP A 516 -30.78 21.51 2.66
N VAL A 517 -30.61 22.11 3.83
CA VAL A 517 -29.30 22.51 4.36
C VAL A 517 -28.91 21.57 5.49
N LEU A 518 -27.67 21.08 5.49
CA LEU A 518 -27.15 20.19 6.52
C LEU A 518 -25.97 20.84 7.25
N GLN A 519 -25.96 20.72 8.58
CA GLN A 519 -24.81 21.00 9.42
C GLN A 519 -24.35 19.72 10.12
N LEU A 520 -23.09 19.35 9.89
CA LEU A 520 -22.40 18.28 10.61
C LEU A 520 -21.76 18.87 11.87
N ILE A 521 -22.05 18.29 13.03
CA ILE A 521 -21.57 18.76 14.33
C ILE A 521 -20.96 17.56 15.08
N GLY A 522 -19.65 17.51 15.18
CA GLY A 522 -18.94 16.52 15.98
C GLY A 522 -18.78 17.00 17.42
N PHE A 523 -18.98 16.13 18.41
CA PHE A 523 -18.78 16.50 19.81
C PHE A 523 -18.03 15.44 20.61
N GLY A 524 -17.04 15.88 21.39
CA GLY A 524 -16.30 15.09 22.38
C GLY A 524 -16.16 15.93 23.65
N LEU A 525 -14.94 16.25 24.06
CA LEU A 525 -14.71 17.25 25.12
C LEU A 525 -15.28 18.63 24.76
N GLU A 526 -15.16 19.01 23.50
CA GLU A 526 -15.74 20.20 22.88
C GLU A 526 -16.62 19.79 21.69
N ALA A 527 -17.54 20.65 21.27
CA ALA A 527 -18.33 20.45 20.07
C ALA A 527 -17.91 21.44 18.98
N GLN A 528 -17.82 20.96 17.74
CA GLN A 528 -17.38 21.76 16.60
C GLN A 528 -18.22 21.46 15.36
N VAL A 529 -18.38 22.49 14.53
CA VAL A 529 -18.94 22.33 13.18
C VAL A 529 -17.87 21.70 12.30
N MET A 530 -18.25 20.70 11.50
CA MET A 530 -17.33 19.99 10.61
C MET A 530 -17.81 20.07 9.16
N SER A 531 -16.85 20.13 8.25
CA SER A 531 -17.04 19.88 6.84
C SER A 531 -17.06 18.38 6.55
N ARG A 532 -17.50 17.99 5.36
CA ARG A 532 -17.42 16.60 4.90
C ARG A 532 -15.98 16.06 4.88
N ALA A 533 -15.01 16.91 4.54
CA ALA A 533 -13.60 16.53 4.50
C ALA A 533 -13.07 16.27 5.92
N GLU A 534 -13.37 17.16 6.87
CA GLU A 534 -13.02 16.98 8.28
C GLU A 534 -13.70 15.74 8.88
N LEU A 535 -14.98 15.50 8.57
CA LEU A 535 -15.67 14.27 9.00
C LEU A 535 -14.98 13.02 8.45
N ALA A 536 -14.55 13.03 7.19
CA ALA A 536 -13.85 11.87 6.62
C ALA A 536 -12.48 11.65 7.29
N ALA A 537 -11.73 12.72 7.52
CA ALA A 537 -10.37 12.68 8.05
C ALA A 537 -10.28 12.57 9.58
N VAL A 538 -11.39 12.79 10.31
CA VAL A 538 -11.39 12.76 11.78
C VAL A 538 -10.96 11.40 12.30
N GLN A 539 -9.98 11.45 13.21
CA GLN A 539 -9.43 10.31 13.93
C GLN A 539 -9.95 10.31 15.37
N PRO A 540 -10.04 9.14 16.03
CA PRO A 540 -10.40 9.06 17.44
C PRO A 540 -9.42 9.87 18.31
N SER A 541 -9.96 10.78 19.12
CA SER A 541 -9.16 11.49 20.13
C SER A 541 -9.05 10.64 21.39
N GLY A 542 -7.84 10.53 21.96
CA GLY A 542 -7.63 9.93 23.28
C GLY A 542 -8.16 10.78 24.45
N VAL A 543 -8.75 11.94 24.17
CA VAL A 543 -9.29 12.85 25.17
C VAL A 543 -10.74 12.46 25.51
N PRO A 544 -11.05 12.12 26.77
CA PRO A 544 -12.39 11.74 27.16
C PRO A 544 -13.32 12.95 27.26
N GLY A 545 -14.60 12.74 26.96
CA GLY A 545 -15.66 13.74 27.16
C GLY A 545 -16.79 13.62 26.15
N THR A 546 -18.00 13.96 26.61
CA THR A 546 -19.23 13.97 25.81
C THR A 546 -19.99 15.25 26.09
N ASN A 547 -19.72 16.31 25.30
CA ASN A 547 -20.28 17.65 25.46
C ASN A 547 -21.55 17.85 24.61
N LEU A 548 -22.59 17.10 24.95
CA LEU A 548 -23.88 17.16 24.26
C LEU A 548 -24.54 18.55 24.37
N ALA A 549 -24.32 19.27 25.48
CA ALA A 549 -24.89 20.61 25.67
C ALA A 549 -24.40 21.58 24.58
N GLU A 550 -23.09 21.61 24.33
CA GLU A 550 -22.49 22.47 23.31
C GLU A 550 -22.94 22.08 21.90
N ALA A 551 -23.08 20.77 21.63
CA ALA A 551 -23.57 20.27 20.35
C ALA A 551 -25.02 20.73 20.06
N LEU A 552 -25.90 20.63 21.06
CA LEU A 552 -27.29 21.10 20.97
C LEU A 552 -27.35 22.62 20.78
N ARG A 553 -26.47 23.37 21.46
CA ARG A 553 -26.35 24.83 21.29
C ARG A 553 -25.97 25.18 19.84
N LEU A 554 -24.96 24.53 19.27
CA LEU A 554 -24.54 24.73 17.88
C LEU A 554 -25.65 24.36 16.89
N ALA A 555 -26.34 23.24 17.12
CA ALA A 555 -27.47 22.81 16.31
C ALA A 555 -28.60 23.85 16.33
N ARG A 556 -28.98 24.33 17.53
CA ARG A 556 -29.98 25.39 17.72
C ARG A 556 -29.60 26.65 16.95
N VAL A 557 -28.34 27.08 17.03
CA VAL A 557 -27.85 28.25 16.28
C VAL A 557 -27.99 28.04 14.77
N HIS A 558 -27.61 26.87 14.25
CA HIS A 558 -27.76 26.55 12.82
C HIS A 558 -29.23 26.55 12.37
N LEU A 559 -30.10 25.86 13.10
CA LEU A 559 -31.52 25.73 12.75
C LEU A 559 -32.24 27.09 12.79
N ARG A 560 -31.91 27.95 13.77
CA ARG A 560 -32.49 29.29 13.88
C ARG A 560 -32.09 30.24 12.75
N ARG A 561 -30.96 30.00 12.05
CA ARG A 561 -30.59 30.77 10.85
C ARG A 561 -31.52 30.47 9.67
N HIS A 562 -32.30 29.39 9.73
CA HIS A 562 -33.19 28.94 8.66
C HIS A 562 -34.65 28.89 9.13
N PRO A 563 -35.26 30.04 9.50
CA PRO A 563 -36.60 30.06 10.11
C PRO A 563 -37.74 29.63 9.17
N ARG A 564 -37.48 29.58 7.85
CA ARG A 564 -38.45 29.13 6.83
C ARG A 564 -38.33 27.64 6.50
N ALA A 565 -37.30 26.97 7.03
CA ALA A 565 -37.06 25.55 6.78
C ALA A 565 -37.58 24.71 7.95
N GLU A 566 -37.96 23.46 7.66
CA GLU A 566 -38.35 22.53 8.71
C GLU A 566 -37.13 22.11 9.54
N PRO A 567 -37.11 22.34 10.87
CA PRO A 567 -35.96 21.99 11.70
C PRO A 567 -35.92 20.49 11.98
N VAL A 568 -34.81 19.85 11.65
CA VAL A 568 -34.55 18.42 11.90
C VAL A 568 -33.25 18.32 12.71
N LEU A 569 -33.34 17.88 13.96
CA LEU A 569 -32.18 17.66 14.82
C LEU A 569 -32.03 16.17 15.12
N LEU A 570 -30.92 15.61 14.65
CA LEU A 570 -30.55 14.21 14.79
C LEU A 570 -29.29 14.12 15.67
N VAL A 571 -29.32 13.32 16.72
CA VAL A 571 -28.19 13.12 17.65
C VAL A 571 -27.79 11.66 17.67
N ILE A 572 -26.52 11.35 17.40
CA ILE A 572 -25.94 10.00 17.50
C ILE A 572 -24.96 10.00 18.67
N THR A 573 -25.17 9.14 19.66
CA THR A 573 -24.31 9.06 20.86
C THR A 573 -24.39 7.70 21.52
N ASP A 574 -23.34 7.32 22.25
CA ASP A 574 -23.27 6.07 23.00
C ASP A 574 -23.05 6.25 24.51
N GLY A 575 -23.06 7.50 24.98
CA GLY A 575 -22.67 7.85 26.34
C GLY A 575 -23.52 8.96 26.96
N GLU A 576 -23.52 8.99 28.29
CA GLU A 576 -24.12 10.09 29.05
C GLU A 576 -23.28 11.37 28.87
N PRO A 577 -23.87 12.57 28.99
CA PRO A 577 -23.09 13.79 28.91
C PRO A 577 -22.13 13.87 30.10
N THR A 578 -20.83 13.86 29.81
CA THR A 578 -19.73 13.91 30.80
C THR A 578 -18.98 15.23 30.77
N ALA A 579 -19.23 16.06 29.76
CA ALA A 579 -18.59 17.35 29.59
C ALA A 579 -19.59 18.49 29.36
N HIS A 580 -19.22 19.71 29.74
CA HIS A 580 -19.93 20.94 29.39
C HIS A 580 -18.97 22.12 29.29
N THR A 581 -19.37 23.15 28.56
CA THR A 581 -18.60 24.39 28.43
C THR A 581 -18.91 25.31 29.62
N LEU A 582 -17.88 25.79 30.32
CA LEU A 582 -18.01 26.77 31.40
C LEU A 582 -18.26 28.18 30.86
N ASP A 583 -18.72 29.10 31.72
CA ASP A 583 -18.98 30.51 31.35
C ASP A 583 -17.74 31.24 30.78
N ASN A 584 -16.54 30.78 31.13
CA ASN A 584 -15.28 31.30 30.60
C ASN A 584 -14.85 30.67 29.26
N GLY A 585 -15.71 29.86 28.64
CA GLY A 585 -15.47 29.18 27.37
C GLY A 585 -14.60 27.93 27.44
N ARG A 586 -14.10 27.53 28.62
CA ARG A 586 -13.27 26.33 28.77
C ARG A 586 -14.13 25.09 28.92
N PRO A 587 -13.71 23.94 28.35
CA PRO A 587 -14.39 22.68 28.59
C PRO A 587 -14.14 22.20 30.02
N TYR A 588 -15.19 21.68 30.64
CA TYR A 588 -15.13 20.95 31.90
C TYR A 588 -15.52 19.50 31.64
N PHE A 589 -14.72 18.56 32.15
CA PHE A 589 -14.98 17.12 32.07
C PHE A 589 -14.99 16.49 33.45
N ALA A 590 -15.93 15.58 33.68
CA ALA A 590 -15.97 14.73 34.87
C ALA A 590 -16.64 13.40 34.58
N TRP A 591 -16.07 12.32 35.12
CA TRP A 591 -16.66 11.00 35.14
C TRP A 591 -16.62 10.44 36.58
N PRO A 592 -17.76 10.01 37.16
CA PRO A 592 -19.13 10.05 36.62
C PRO A 592 -19.66 11.46 36.34
N THR A 593 -20.77 11.57 35.61
CA THR A 593 -21.36 12.87 35.25
C THR A 593 -21.75 13.69 36.49
N THR A 594 -21.65 15.02 36.37
CA THR A 594 -21.99 15.95 37.46
C THR A 594 -23.36 16.57 37.26
N THR A 595 -24.00 17.01 38.35
CA THR A 595 -25.26 17.76 38.29
C THR A 595 -25.13 19.04 37.45
N ALA A 596 -23.95 19.68 37.42
CA ALA A 596 -23.70 20.85 36.59
C ALA A 596 -23.75 20.50 35.09
N THR A 597 -23.08 19.42 34.67
CA THR A 597 -23.13 18.92 33.29
C THR A 597 -24.56 18.56 32.88
N VAL A 598 -25.28 17.80 33.70
CA VAL A 598 -26.68 17.43 33.44
C VAL A 598 -27.56 18.67 33.31
N ARG A 599 -27.39 19.67 34.18
CA ARG A 599 -28.14 20.93 34.13
C ARG A 599 -27.87 21.70 32.84
N ALA A 600 -26.61 21.77 32.40
CA ALA A 600 -26.25 22.43 31.15
C ALA A 600 -26.89 21.73 29.94
N THR A 601 -26.87 20.40 29.88
CA THR A 601 -27.53 19.64 28.80
C THR A 601 -29.05 19.85 28.82
N VAL A 602 -29.70 19.72 29.98
CA VAL A 602 -31.15 19.92 30.11
C VAL A 602 -31.56 21.35 29.74
N HIS A 603 -30.74 22.34 30.08
CA HIS A 603 -30.97 23.72 29.68
C HIS A 603 -31.03 23.89 28.15
N GLU A 604 -30.07 23.32 27.41
CA GLU A 604 -30.10 23.40 25.94
C GLU A 604 -31.21 22.57 25.32
N VAL A 605 -31.61 21.45 25.93
CA VAL A 605 -32.82 20.71 25.52
C VAL A 605 -34.06 21.62 25.63
N ASP A 606 -34.23 22.32 26.75
CA ASP A 606 -35.34 23.26 26.94
C ASP A 606 -35.33 24.39 25.91
N GLU A 607 -34.17 24.95 25.63
CA GLU A 607 -34.00 26.00 24.64
C GLU A 607 -34.36 25.52 23.23
N CYS A 608 -33.95 24.31 22.84
CA CYS A 608 -34.37 23.69 21.58
C CYS A 608 -35.89 23.54 21.51
N THR A 609 -36.53 23.04 22.57
CA THR A 609 -37.99 22.83 22.62
C THR A 609 -38.77 24.13 22.55
N ARG A 610 -38.30 25.20 23.22
CA ARG A 610 -38.90 26.55 23.12
C ARG A 610 -38.92 27.07 21.69
N HIS A 611 -37.98 26.65 20.86
CA HIS A 611 -37.89 27.01 19.45
C HIS A 611 -38.56 25.98 18.51
N GLY A 612 -39.32 25.03 19.04
CA GLY A 612 -40.00 24.01 18.23
C GLY A 612 -39.07 23.00 17.57
N ILE A 613 -37.82 22.90 18.05
CA ILE A 613 -36.84 21.94 17.56
C ILE A 613 -37.05 20.61 18.30
N VAL A 614 -37.37 19.57 17.55
CA VAL A 614 -37.55 18.21 18.07
C VAL A 614 -36.21 17.47 18.00
N ILE A 615 -35.77 16.90 19.13
CA ILE A 615 -34.49 16.19 19.23
C ILE A 615 -34.72 14.69 19.03
N ASN A 616 -34.31 14.12 17.90
CA ASN A 616 -34.33 12.67 17.69
C ASN A 616 -32.95 12.10 18.02
N THR A 617 -32.88 11.18 18.99
CA THR A 617 -31.62 10.61 19.47
C THR A 617 -31.50 9.14 19.09
N PHE A 618 -30.37 8.78 18.49
CA PHE A 618 -29.95 7.43 18.15
C PHE A 618 -28.88 7.01 19.16
N MET A 619 -29.31 6.28 20.17
CA MET A 619 -28.48 5.77 21.24
C MET A 619 -27.84 4.46 20.79
N LEU A 620 -26.51 4.39 20.84
CA LEU A 620 -25.76 3.17 20.55
C LEU A 620 -25.34 2.51 21.88
N GLY A 621 -25.58 1.20 22.01
CA GLY A 621 -25.27 0.44 23.22
C GLY A 621 -26.46 0.21 24.15
N ASP A 622 -26.22 -0.58 25.20
CA ASP A 622 -27.28 -1.19 26.03
C ASP A 622 -27.29 -0.69 27.49
N ASP A 623 -26.64 0.45 27.78
CA ASP A 623 -26.58 0.97 29.16
C ASP A 623 -27.98 1.38 29.67
N PRO A 624 -28.52 0.73 30.73
CA PRO A 624 -29.85 1.04 31.24
C PRO A 624 -29.98 2.42 31.89
N GLY A 625 -28.87 2.97 32.42
CA GLY A 625 -28.80 4.32 33.00
C GLY A 625 -28.91 5.38 31.92
N LEU A 626 -28.09 5.25 30.87
CA LEU A 626 -28.13 6.12 29.71
C LEU A 626 -29.50 6.11 29.05
N HIS A 627 -30.10 4.93 28.90
CA HIS A 627 -31.44 4.79 28.31
C HIS A 627 -32.47 5.62 29.07
N ARG A 628 -32.52 5.50 30.41
CA ARG A 628 -33.44 6.29 31.25
C ARG A 628 -33.18 7.79 31.11
N PHE A 629 -31.92 8.20 31.04
CA PHE A 629 -31.53 9.60 30.89
C PHE A 629 -32.01 10.17 29.54
N ILE A 630 -31.69 9.50 28.43
CA ILE A 630 -32.09 9.93 27.09
C ILE A 630 -33.61 9.89 26.92
N GLU A 631 -34.30 8.88 27.44
CA GLU A 631 -35.76 8.84 27.43
C GLU A 631 -36.39 10.01 28.20
N ALA A 632 -35.79 10.43 29.31
CA ALA A 632 -36.26 11.60 30.06
C ALA A 632 -36.04 12.88 29.24
N MET A 633 -34.90 13.02 28.56
CA MET A 633 -34.64 14.13 27.65
C MET A 633 -35.60 14.15 26.47
N ALA A 634 -35.86 13.01 25.83
CA ALA A 634 -36.77 12.92 24.69
C ALA A 634 -38.21 13.25 25.08
N ARG A 635 -38.69 12.75 26.23
CA ARG A 635 -40.01 13.11 26.78
C ARG A 635 -40.13 14.61 27.06
N ARG A 636 -39.06 15.23 27.57
CA ARG A 636 -39.00 16.67 27.82
C ARG A 636 -38.97 17.48 26.52
N GLY A 637 -38.22 17.00 25.52
CA GLY A 637 -38.01 17.67 24.25
C GLY A 637 -39.05 17.41 23.16
N GLY A 638 -40.04 16.53 23.43
CA GLY A 638 -41.00 16.05 22.42
C GLY A 638 -40.39 15.16 21.33
N GLY A 639 -39.19 14.61 21.60
CA GLY A 639 -38.37 13.84 20.70
C GLY A 639 -38.62 12.34 20.74
N ARG A 640 -37.86 11.62 19.91
CA ARG A 640 -37.86 10.14 19.87
C ARG A 640 -36.47 9.60 20.17
N VAL A 641 -36.45 8.42 20.80
CA VAL A 641 -35.23 7.66 21.07
C VAL A 641 -35.26 6.39 20.24
N PHE A 642 -34.16 6.12 19.55
CA PHE A 642 -33.91 4.88 18.83
C PHE A 642 -32.70 4.22 19.46
N ALA A 643 -32.75 2.90 19.66
CA ALA A 643 -31.61 2.10 20.10
C ALA A 643 -31.22 1.09 19.01
N PRO A 644 -30.67 1.53 17.87
CA PRO A 644 -30.28 0.62 16.80
C PRO A 644 -28.98 -0.13 17.16
N HIS A 645 -28.84 -1.35 16.63
CA HIS A 645 -27.52 -1.97 16.53
C HIS A 645 -26.62 -1.09 15.62
N PRO A 646 -25.31 -0.94 15.89
CA PRO A 646 -24.43 -0.06 15.12
C PRO A 646 -24.52 -0.28 13.60
N GLU A 647 -24.55 -1.53 13.16
CA GLU A 647 -24.70 -1.91 11.74
C GLU A 647 -25.96 -1.35 11.08
N ARG A 648 -27.04 -1.14 11.84
CA ARG A 648 -28.33 -0.63 11.35
C ARG A 648 -28.54 0.85 11.61
N LEU A 649 -27.58 1.55 12.20
CA LEU A 649 -27.70 2.96 12.54
C LEU A 649 -28.11 3.81 11.32
N GLY A 650 -27.47 3.56 10.18
CA GLY A 650 -27.73 4.29 8.94
C GLY A 650 -29.19 4.20 8.47
N GLU A 651 -29.77 3.00 8.53
CA GLU A 651 -31.18 2.75 8.17
C GLU A 651 -32.10 3.64 9.00
N PHE A 652 -31.89 3.67 10.33
CA PHE A 652 -32.76 4.42 11.24
C PHE A 652 -32.64 5.93 11.03
N VAL A 653 -31.41 6.45 10.87
CA VAL A 653 -31.16 7.88 10.65
C VAL A 653 -31.75 8.34 9.32
N VAL A 654 -31.48 7.61 8.22
CA VAL A 654 -32.00 7.95 6.89
C VAL A 654 -33.53 7.87 6.86
N ARG A 655 -34.11 6.82 7.44
CA ARG A 655 -35.57 6.67 7.52
C ARG A 655 -36.21 7.79 8.32
N ASP A 656 -35.59 8.22 9.41
CA ASP A 656 -36.13 9.30 10.24
C ASP A 656 -36.10 10.65 9.51
N TYR A 657 -34.99 10.96 8.84
CA TYR A 657 -34.90 12.14 7.96
C TYR A 657 -35.99 12.10 6.86
N LEU A 658 -36.13 10.98 6.14
CA LEU A 658 -37.16 10.83 5.11
C LEU A 658 -38.59 10.92 5.67
N ARG A 659 -38.82 10.47 6.91
CA ARG A 659 -40.13 10.57 7.57
C ARG A 659 -40.44 12.01 7.97
N SER A 660 -39.47 12.76 8.49
CA SER A 660 -39.66 14.18 8.81
C SER A 660 -40.15 14.95 7.58
N ARG A 661 -39.59 14.65 6.40
CA ARG A 661 -40.00 15.20 5.10
C ARG A 661 -41.42 14.83 4.67
N ARG A 662 -41.99 13.72 5.18
CA ARG A 662 -43.34 13.23 4.83
C ARG A 662 -44.41 13.66 5.83
N SER A 663 -44.05 13.85 7.10
CA SER A 663 -44.99 13.96 8.22
C SER A 663 -45.81 15.26 8.28
N ARG A 664 -45.52 16.24 7.42
CA ARG A 664 -46.25 17.52 7.36
C ARG A 664 -46.71 17.91 5.95
N ARG A 665 -46.74 16.94 5.03
CA ARG A 665 -47.39 17.07 3.72
C ARG A 665 -48.91 16.95 3.83
#